data_AF-A0AAN7NJJ1-F1
#
_entry.id   AF-A0AAN7NJJ1-F1
#
_cell.length_a   1.000
_cell.length_b   1.000
_cell.length_c   1.000
_cell.angle_alpha   90.00
_cell.angle_beta   90.00
_cell.angle_gamma   90.00
#
_symmetry.space_group_name_H-M   'P 1'
#
loop_
_entity.id
_entity.type
_entity.pdbx_description
1 polymer ?
#
loop_
_entity_poly.entity_id
_entity_poly.type
_entity_poly.pdbx_seq_one_letter_code
_entity_poly.pdbx_strand_id
1 'polypeptide(L)'
;MPQAAPLSPPGPGTATPGDSGRRCRREVPATNHSPRPSPSPSPRRVPAVGAAAAAVRPSRRPAALGAARRRPPLRSHRARRDRAMSSARLSRLPGESNRPPSRNASEKPAGALHYRAKVGAAQGPHRDRGAAAGQYRDAGAEGRGQAPYAGVPQRQAKAIDADRRCRGQPRARSQKQSRAERQHAAGMEASMEAGGPRRRLVHLDLKGAPPRASYLAEVLPLLRALGATGLLLEYEDTFPYAGPLEPLRAPHAYSPGEVRAVLSQARAQGLEAVPLVQTFGHMEVSAGRASSRFRRLGTLSRFVLKHKEFAHLREVKAFPNALNPHKEESRALVKAMVDQVMALHEDLKWFHIGCDEVYYLGEGEESKQWLQQQDNTPEKLCLSHIKAVASCVTSSYPTVTPIVWDDMLRGISEETLAESGVPQLVQPMIWDYAADLDVEGKVLLIEKYRRCGFSKVWFASAFKGATGVNQSLTLIGHHLKNHLQWLKVASNSPADVLEGIALTGWQRYDHFSVLCELLPVAIPSLAVCLQALKNGGYSEKIKENVEKLLGMSNLETETFMSTSLGTFPGSNILTLVTQVSFYLKSSVNELLERNRYVTGWFSPYHRKRKIIHPIIMHHFHPDAVSLLSKWNAVVQDLQAAMEQVFHKCTVEEWMEENVHPSLQKLQEVVDDLDKAIKAQN
;
A
#
# COMPACT_ATOMS: atom_id res chain seq x y z
N MET A 1 -34.14 12.08 60.64
CA MET A 1 -34.88 12.88 61.64
C MET A 1 -33.85 13.63 62.48
N PRO A 2 -34.10 14.89 62.89
CA PRO A 2 -35.18 15.82 62.49
C PRO A 2 -34.72 16.77 61.36
N GLN A 3 -35.49 17.67 60.73
CA GLN A 3 -36.94 17.89 60.51
C GLN A 3 -37.07 18.81 59.26
N ALA A 4 -37.94 18.51 58.28
CA ALA A 4 -39.26 19.11 58.03
C ALA A 4 -39.25 20.65 57.80
N ALA A 5 -39.53 21.22 56.61
CA ALA A 5 -40.80 21.27 55.82
C ALA A 5 -41.81 22.33 56.36
N PRO A 6 -42.70 23.00 55.57
CA PRO A 6 -43.50 22.44 54.45
C PRO A 6 -43.98 23.37 53.25
N LEU A 7 -44.53 22.75 52.18
CA LEU A 7 -45.73 23.10 51.32
C LEU A 7 -45.95 24.54 50.73
N SER A 8 -46.69 24.82 49.63
CA SER A 8 -47.14 24.11 48.40
C SER A 8 -47.82 25.08 47.36
N PRO A 9 -48.11 24.69 46.10
CA PRO A 9 -48.64 25.55 45.00
C PRO A 9 -50.17 25.43 44.75
N PRO A 10 -50.78 26.22 43.82
CA PRO A 10 -51.01 25.81 42.40
C PRO A 10 -50.74 26.97 41.38
N GLY A 11 -50.98 26.93 40.04
CA GLY A 11 -51.79 26.08 39.15
C GLY A 11 -51.60 26.42 37.63
N PRO A 12 -52.51 25.99 36.71
CA PRO A 12 -52.19 25.83 35.26
C PRO A 12 -53.14 26.51 34.22
N GLY A 13 -52.79 26.44 32.92
CA GLY A 13 -53.69 26.67 31.74
C GLY A 13 -52.91 27.05 30.45
N THR A 14 -53.00 26.34 29.30
CA THR A 14 -54.05 26.29 28.24
C THR A 14 -54.32 27.64 27.54
N ALA A 15 -53.99 27.87 26.25
CA ALA A 15 -54.59 27.32 25.00
C ALA A 15 -56.05 27.78 24.79
N THR A 16 -56.60 28.11 23.60
CA THR A 16 -56.48 27.50 22.24
C THR A 16 -56.70 28.57 21.09
N PRO A 17 -57.39 28.41 19.89
CA PRO A 17 -56.95 29.08 18.63
C PRO A 17 -58.07 29.78 17.79
N GLY A 18 -57.81 30.06 16.50
CA GLY A 18 -58.80 30.40 15.45
C GLY A 18 -58.33 31.51 14.49
N ASP A 19 -58.81 31.66 13.25
CA ASP A 19 -59.56 30.76 12.35
C ASP A 19 -59.37 31.21 10.85
N SER A 20 -59.87 30.41 9.89
CA SER A 20 -60.25 30.65 8.47
C SER A 20 -59.78 31.90 7.67
N GLY A 21 -59.48 31.74 6.35
CA GLY A 21 -59.11 32.92 5.51
C GLY A 21 -58.95 32.83 3.97
N ARG A 22 -59.14 31.68 3.31
CA ARG A 22 -59.22 31.42 1.83
C ARG A 22 -58.87 32.52 0.76
N ARG A 23 -58.19 32.05 -0.31
CA ARG A 23 -57.97 32.60 -1.69
C ARG A 23 -56.62 33.34 -1.87
N CYS A 24 -55.71 33.02 -2.80
CA CYS A 24 -55.67 32.24 -4.07
C CYS A 24 -56.09 32.95 -5.37
N ARG A 25 -55.11 33.57 -6.05
CA ARG A 25 -54.71 33.36 -7.47
C ARG A 25 -53.17 33.21 -7.45
N ARG A 26 -52.50 32.29 -8.18
CA ARG A 26 -52.29 32.22 -9.66
C ARG A 26 -51.73 33.53 -10.21
N GLU A 27 -50.66 33.54 -11.01
CA GLU A 27 -50.33 32.60 -12.10
C GLU A 27 -48.91 31.96 -12.03
N VAL A 28 -48.46 31.35 -13.14
CA VAL A 28 -47.20 30.57 -13.28
C VAL A 28 -46.50 30.99 -14.62
N PRO A 29 -45.46 30.32 -15.21
CA PRO A 29 -44.25 31.07 -15.63
C PRO A 29 -43.98 31.17 -17.14
N ALA A 30 -43.05 32.07 -17.51
CA ALA A 30 -42.38 32.15 -18.81
C ALA A 30 -40.91 32.63 -18.56
N THR A 31 -39.86 31.80 -18.66
CA THR A 31 -39.17 31.17 -19.81
C THR A 31 -38.18 32.08 -20.57
N ASN A 32 -36.93 31.60 -20.64
CA ASN A 32 -35.89 31.85 -21.64
C ASN A 32 -35.41 33.30 -21.90
N HIS A 33 -34.09 33.51 -21.81
CA HIS A 33 -33.25 33.62 -23.02
C HIS A 33 -31.76 33.39 -22.71
N SER A 34 -31.03 32.78 -23.66
CA SER A 34 -29.57 32.58 -23.61
C SER A 34 -28.84 33.64 -24.46
N PRO A 35 -27.61 34.02 -24.11
CA PRO A 35 -26.66 34.61 -25.06
C PRO A 35 -25.62 33.57 -25.56
N ARG A 36 -25.40 33.52 -26.87
CA ARG A 36 -24.21 32.87 -27.48
C ARG A 36 -23.05 33.87 -27.57
N PRO A 37 -21.78 33.43 -27.47
CA PRO A 37 -20.61 34.30 -27.67
C PRO A 37 -20.22 34.42 -29.15
N SER A 38 -19.71 35.59 -29.57
CA SER A 38 -19.03 35.87 -30.84
C SER A 38 -18.48 37.31 -30.87
N PRO A 39 -17.43 37.65 -31.64
CA PRO A 39 -16.30 36.83 -32.08
C PRO A 39 -14.93 37.52 -31.77
N SER A 40 -13.82 36.93 -32.20
CA SER A 40 -12.46 37.47 -32.03
C SER A 40 -12.05 38.49 -33.12
N PRO A 41 -11.15 39.44 -32.82
CA PRO A 41 -10.47 40.26 -33.83
C PRO A 41 -9.15 39.63 -34.30
N SER A 42 -8.76 39.92 -35.55
CA SER A 42 -7.48 39.54 -36.18
C SER A 42 -6.81 40.79 -36.80
N PRO A 43 -5.51 40.75 -37.15
CA PRO A 43 -4.64 41.93 -36.96
C PRO A 43 -4.52 42.92 -38.14
N ARG A 44 -4.12 44.15 -37.82
CA ARG A 44 -3.53 45.17 -38.71
C ARG A 44 -2.25 45.68 -38.03
N ARG A 45 -1.06 45.50 -38.61
CA ARG A 45 -0.39 46.16 -39.76
C ARG A 45 0.37 47.45 -39.37
N VAL A 46 1.64 47.48 -39.80
CA VAL A 46 2.66 48.54 -39.62
C VAL A 46 2.37 49.78 -40.49
N PRO A 47 2.93 50.98 -40.16
CA PRO A 47 4.26 51.38 -40.68
C PRO A 47 5.20 51.94 -39.58
N ALA A 48 6.54 51.95 -39.63
CA ALA A 48 7.57 51.81 -40.68
C ALA A 48 8.10 53.12 -41.33
N VAL A 49 9.13 53.72 -40.72
CA VAL A 49 10.26 54.53 -41.30
C VAL A 49 11.42 54.48 -40.28
N GLY A 50 12.72 54.38 -40.60
CA GLY A 50 13.39 54.09 -41.88
C GLY A 50 14.90 54.47 -41.88
N ALA A 51 15.72 53.77 -42.69
CA ALA A 51 17.12 54.08 -43.10
C ALA A 51 18.21 54.17 -41.98
N ALA A 52 19.52 54.02 -42.22
CA ALA A 52 20.35 53.62 -43.39
C ALA A 52 21.52 52.72 -42.85
N ALA A 53 21.91 51.59 -43.44
CA ALA A 53 22.53 51.34 -44.76
C ALA A 53 24.02 51.72 -44.89
N ALA A 54 24.91 50.70 -44.83
CA ALA A 54 26.21 50.65 -45.49
C ALA A 54 26.74 49.18 -45.51
N ALA A 55 27.56 48.82 -46.50
CA ALA A 55 28.22 47.52 -46.63
C ALA A 55 29.62 47.68 -47.26
N VAL A 56 30.49 46.67 -47.13
CA VAL A 56 31.55 46.22 -48.10
C VAL A 56 32.60 45.30 -47.42
N ARG A 57 33.25 44.45 -48.24
CA ARG A 57 34.32 43.46 -47.92
C ARG A 57 35.70 43.98 -48.42
N PRO A 58 36.85 43.26 -48.35
CA PRO A 58 37.42 42.33 -47.35
C PRO A 58 38.93 42.59 -47.02
N SER A 59 39.56 41.66 -46.26
CA SER A 59 40.92 41.08 -46.51
C SER A 59 42.17 41.52 -45.70
N ARG A 60 43.18 40.62 -45.77
CA ARG A 60 44.63 40.69 -45.39
C ARG A 60 45.09 40.36 -43.95
N ARG A 61 46.17 39.55 -43.91
CA ARG A 61 47.15 39.30 -42.81
C ARG A 61 48.47 40.02 -43.14
N PRO A 62 49.39 40.23 -42.18
CA PRO A 62 50.62 39.39 -42.06
C PRO A 62 50.68 38.64 -40.69
N ALA A 63 51.42 37.54 -40.42
CA ALA A 63 52.83 37.13 -40.61
C ALA A 63 53.75 37.58 -39.42
N ALA A 64 54.74 36.82 -38.90
CA ALA A 64 55.34 35.53 -39.30
C ALA A 64 56.08 34.79 -38.13
N LEU A 65 56.80 33.69 -38.45
CA LEU A 65 57.77 32.86 -37.67
C LEU A 65 57.20 31.65 -36.88
N GLY A 66 57.75 30.42 -36.94
CA GLY A 66 58.73 29.84 -37.91
C GLY A 66 59.23 28.41 -37.56
N ALA A 67 59.41 27.53 -38.58
CA ALA A 67 60.15 26.23 -38.57
C ALA A 67 59.70 25.07 -37.62
N ALA A 68 60.00 23.76 -37.84
CA ALA A 68 60.21 22.99 -39.08
C ALA A 68 60.14 21.43 -38.88
N ARG A 69 59.45 20.72 -39.81
CA ARG A 69 59.73 19.39 -40.42
C ARG A 69 59.77 18.03 -39.64
N ARG A 70 58.98 17.07 -40.19
CA ARG A 70 59.21 15.60 -40.42
C ARG A 70 58.72 14.52 -39.39
N ARG A 71 58.57 13.28 -39.93
CA ARG A 71 58.02 11.98 -39.41
C ARG A 71 58.95 10.82 -39.89
N PRO A 72 58.75 9.51 -39.59
CA PRO A 72 58.08 8.81 -38.47
C PRO A 72 59.14 8.07 -37.60
N PRO A 73 59.43 6.72 -37.54
CA PRO A 73 58.86 5.46 -38.10
C PRO A 73 58.34 4.48 -36.99
N LEU A 74 58.49 3.14 -37.15
CA LEU A 74 58.25 2.08 -36.13
C LEU A 74 59.53 1.25 -35.86
N ARG A 75 59.72 0.68 -34.65
CA ARG A 75 59.89 -0.79 -34.40
C ARG A 75 60.32 -1.22 -32.98
N SER A 76 59.79 -2.41 -32.61
CA SER A 76 60.17 -3.47 -31.65
C SER A 76 61.50 -3.50 -30.83
N HIS A 77 61.36 -4.12 -29.64
CA HIS A 77 62.24 -5.11 -28.96
C HIS A 77 63.42 -4.71 -28.02
N ARG A 78 63.38 -5.31 -26.81
CA ARG A 78 64.46 -6.01 -26.02
C ARG A 78 65.79 -5.28 -25.72
N ALA A 79 66.53 -5.61 -24.64
CA ALA A 79 66.30 -6.33 -23.38
C ALA A 79 67.51 -6.14 -22.43
N ARG A 80 67.36 -6.43 -21.13
CA ARG A 80 68.40 -6.78 -20.12
C ARG A 80 67.69 -7.06 -18.78
N ARG A 81 68.14 -7.93 -17.87
CA ARG A 81 69.37 -8.75 -17.79
C ARG A 81 69.06 -10.24 -17.53
N ASP A 82 70.02 -11.10 -17.84
CA ASP A 82 70.03 -12.55 -17.58
C ASP A 82 70.64 -12.92 -16.21
N ARG A 83 70.23 -14.08 -15.66
CA ARG A 83 71.06 -15.18 -15.09
C ARG A 83 70.20 -16.12 -14.22
N ALA A 84 70.42 -17.44 -14.14
CA ALA A 84 71.09 -18.38 -15.05
C ALA A 84 70.86 -19.85 -14.61
N MET A 85 70.59 -20.76 -15.57
CA MET A 85 70.74 -22.24 -15.50
C MET A 85 69.91 -23.00 -14.43
N SER A 86 69.69 -24.32 -14.50
CA SER A 86 70.09 -25.33 -15.51
C SER A 86 68.93 -26.32 -15.82
N SER A 87 69.12 -27.18 -16.82
CA SER A 87 68.12 -28.16 -17.30
C SER A 87 68.58 -29.61 -17.15
N ALA A 88 67.66 -30.54 -16.92
CA ALA A 88 67.82 -31.95 -17.26
C ALA A 88 66.47 -32.57 -17.71
N ARG A 89 66.51 -33.52 -18.65
CA ARG A 89 65.36 -34.34 -19.05
C ARG A 89 65.45 -35.70 -18.36
N LEU A 90 64.30 -36.35 -18.13
CA LEU A 90 64.05 -37.73 -18.57
C LEU A 90 62.56 -38.08 -18.49
N SER A 91 62.19 -39.25 -19.02
CA SER A 91 60.82 -39.61 -19.39
C SER A 91 60.37 -40.94 -18.77
N ARG A 92 59.09 -41.07 -18.39
CA ARG A 92 58.17 -42.20 -18.72
C ARG A 92 56.83 -42.12 -17.96
N LEU A 93 55.79 -42.70 -18.57
CA LEU A 93 54.55 -43.21 -17.95
C LEU A 93 54.70 -44.74 -17.73
N PRO A 94 53.77 -45.47 -17.09
CA PRO A 94 52.52 -45.10 -16.40
C PRO A 94 52.51 -45.57 -14.92
N GLY A 95 51.37 -45.54 -14.22
CA GLY A 95 51.22 -46.24 -12.93
C GLY A 95 49.98 -45.88 -12.11
N GLU A 96 49.15 -46.88 -11.81
CA GLU A 96 47.84 -46.77 -11.17
C GLU A 96 47.84 -46.49 -9.64
N SER A 97 46.67 -46.00 -9.19
CA SER A 97 45.99 -46.40 -7.94
C SER A 97 46.26 -45.70 -6.59
N ASN A 98 45.15 -45.64 -5.83
CA ASN A 98 44.99 -45.64 -4.37
C ASN A 98 45.30 -44.41 -3.48
N ARG A 99 44.33 -44.23 -2.56
CA ARG A 99 44.29 -43.49 -1.28
C ARG A 99 45.53 -43.82 -0.39
N PRO A 100 45.93 -43.03 0.66
CA PRO A 100 45.03 -42.42 1.65
C PRO A 100 45.36 -40.96 2.15
N PRO A 101 45.61 -40.62 3.44
CA PRO A 101 44.58 -39.92 4.23
C PRO A 101 44.97 -38.63 5.02
N SER A 102 43.94 -37.87 5.40
CA SER A 102 43.68 -37.14 6.67
C SER A 102 44.77 -36.40 7.51
N ARG A 103 44.29 -35.30 8.13
CA ARG A 103 44.71 -34.60 9.38
C ARG A 103 45.77 -33.48 9.31
N ASN A 104 45.29 -32.29 9.70
CA ASN A 104 45.87 -31.31 10.65
C ASN A 104 47.18 -30.56 10.24
N ALA A 105 47.36 -29.26 10.56
CA ALA A 105 46.47 -28.24 11.15
C ALA A 105 47.03 -26.81 10.86
N SER A 106 46.23 -25.77 11.15
CA SER A 106 46.61 -24.33 11.32
C SER A 106 47.22 -23.61 10.09
N GLU A 107 47.00 -22.32 9.80
CA GLU A 107 46.50 -21.17 10.60
C GLU A 107 45.38 -20.35 9.89
N LYS A 108 44.91 -19.25 10.50
CA LYS A 108 43.99 -18.22 9.94
C LYS A 108 44.78 -16.92 9.59
N PRO A 109 44.33 -16.06 8.65
CA PRO A 109 43.26 -15.06 8.90
C PRO A 109 42.00 -15.34 8.02
N ALA A 110 40.75 -15.05 8.38
CA ALA A 110 40.12 -13.80 8.87
C ALA A 110 40.10 -12.66 7.80
N GLY A 111 38.95 -12.21 7.28
CA GLY A 111 37.59 -12.74 7.42
C GLY A 111 36.50 -11.82 6.85
N ALA A 112 35.31 -12.38 6.58
CA ALA A 112 34.03 -11.66 6.38
C ALA A 112 32.89 -12.70 6.44
N LEU A 113 31.83 -12.45 7.21
CA LEU A 113 30.65 -13.34 7.28
C LEU A 113 29.35 -12.56 7.47
N HIS A 114 28.39 -12.79 6.58
CA HIS A 114 26.99 -12.41 6.82
C HIS A 114 26.40 -13.27 7.94
N TYR A 115 25.55 -12.66 8.78
CA TYR A 115 24.65 -13.43 9.63
C TYR A 115 23.30 -13.65 8.92
N ARG A 116 22.83 -14.89 8.98
CA ARG A 116 21.53 -15.34 8.46
C ARG A 116 20.82 -16.04 9.61
N ALA A 117 19.64 -15.57 9.99
CA ALA A 117 18.89 -16.14 11.11
C ALA A 117 18.61 -17.63 10.88
N LYS A 118 18.70 -18.44 11.95
CA LYS A 118 18.46 -19.88 11.91
C LYS A 118 17.06 -20.20 12.43
N VAL A 119 16.29 -20.96 11.66
CA VAL A 119 15.19 -21.75 12.19
C VAL A 119 15.78 -22.99 12.87
N GLY A 120 15.35 -23.28 14.10
CA GLY A 120 15.76 -24.47 14.84
C GLY A 120 14.80 -25.64 14.57
N ALA A 121 15.33 -26.76 14.10
CA ALA A 121 14.59 -28.02 13.99
C ALA A 121 15.33 -29.12 14.75
N ALA A 122 14.63 -29.83 15.63
CA ALA A 122 15.14 -31.01 16.33
C ALA A 122 14.50 -32.27 15.73
N GLN A 123 15.28 -33.34 15.59
CA GLN A 123 14.80 -34.65 15.13
C GLN A 123 15.17 -35.74 16.15
N GLY A 124 14.25 -36.67 16.37
CA GLY A 124 14.45 -37.94 17.09
C GLY A 124 13.47 -38.99 16.51
N PRO A 125 13.85 -40.27 16.33
CA PRO A 125 13.24 -41.08 15.26
C PRO A 125 12.55 -42.39 15.72
N HIS A 126 11.65 -42.94 14.89
CA HIS A 126 11.84 -44.31 14.33
C HIS A 126 10.76 -44.82 13.34
N ARG A 127 11.24 -45.71 12.45
CA ARG A 127 10.60 -46.92 11.86
C ARG A 127 9.57 -46.81 10.73
N ASP A 128 10.11 -47.13 9.57
CA ASP A 128 9.61 -47.96 8.47
C ASP A 128 8.33 -48.80 8.70
N ARG A 129 7.47 -48.84 7.68
CA ARG A 129 7.12 -50.09 6.95
C ARG A 129 6.58 -49.75 5.56
N GLY A 130 6.96 -50.55 4.55
CA GLY A 130 6.77 -50.19 3.14
C GLY A 130 5.63 -50.93 2.42
N ALA A 131 5.47 -50.51 1.17
CA ALA A 131 4.92 -51.25 0.01
C ALA A 131 3.50 -51.83 0.08
N ALA A 132 2.64 -51.33 -0.83
CA ALA A 132 2.08 -52.16 -1.91
C ALA A 132 1.62 -51.26 -3.08
N ALA A 133 1.64 -51.79 -4.30
CA ALA A 133 0.97 -51.20 -5.47
C ALA A 133 -0.11 -52.17 -5.96
N GLY A 134 -1.20 -51.64 -6.52
CA GLY A 134 -2.29 -52.46 -7.03
C GLY A 134 -3.23 -51.67 -7.94
N GLN A 135 -3.05 -51.84 -9.25
CA GLN A 135 -4.07 -51.48 -10.24
C GLN A 135 -5.07 -52.63 -10.37
N TYR A 136 -6.36 -52.33 -10.55
CA TYR A 136 -7.25 -53.18 -11.34
C TYR A 136 -8.29 -52.33 -12.06
N ARG A 137 -8.83 -52.88 -13.15
CA ARG A 137 -9.78 -52.23 -14.07
C ARG A 137 -10.93 -53.19 -14.36
N ASP A 138 -11.96 -52.63 -14.99
CA ASP A 138 -13.00 -53.29 -15.79
C ASP A 138 -13.92 -54.32 -15.13
N ALA A 139 -15.20 -53.97 -15.05
CA ALA A 139 -16.29 -54.82 -15.55
C ALA A 139 -17.52 -53.95 -15.87
N GLY A 140 -18.27 -54.31 -16.91
CA GLY A 140 -19.56 -53.69 -17.21
C GLY A 140 -20.28 -54.37 -18.38
N ALA A 141 -21.56 -54.68 -18.21
CA ALA A 141 -22.48 -55.10 -19.27
C ALA A 141 -23.95 -54.97 -18.83
N GLU A 142 -24.80 -54.54 -19.77
CA GLU A 142 -26.21 -54.86 -20.07
C GLU A 142 -27.14 -55.53 -19.02
N GLY A 143 -28.45 -55.25 -18.98
CA GLY A 143 -29.28 -54.28 -19.74
C GLY A 143 -30.77 -54.66 -19.83
N ARG A 144 -31.64 -53.66 -20.13
CA ARG A 144 -33.12 -53.75 -20.38
C ARG A 144 -33.98 -54.14 -19.14
N GLY A 145 -35.21 -53.64 -18.94
CA GLY A 145 -35.98 -52.58 -19.61
C GLY A 145 -37.45 -52.50 -19.12
N GLN A 146 -38.20 -51.51 -19.62
CA GLN A 146 -39.65 -51.23 -19.40
C GLN A 146 -40.07 -50.53 -18.07
N ALA A 147 -41.27 -49.94 -18.09
CA ALA A 147 -41.90 -48.97 -17.16
C ALA A 147 -43.45 -49.18 -17.22
N PRO A 148 -44.37 -48.30 -16.74
CA PRO A 148 -44.26 -47.06 -15.93
C PRO A 148 -45.25 -47.02 -14.73
N TYR A 149 -45.39 -45.86 -14.05
CA TYR A 149 -46.68 -45.13 -13.93
C TYR A 149 -46.47 -43.72 -13.29
N ALA A 150 -47.48 -42.85 -13.34
CA ALA A 150 -47.40 -41.42 -12.99
C ALA A 150 -48.25 -41.04 -11.76
N GLY A 151 -47.93 -39.89 -11.13
CA GLY A 151 -48.73 -39.32 -10.04
C GLY A 151 -48.28 -37.92 -9.60
N VAL A 152 -48.93 -36.88 -10.12
CA VAL A 152 -48.77 -35.47 -9.71
C VAL A 152 -50.15 -34.90 -9.35
N PRO A 153 -50.25 -34.09 -8.27
CA PRO A 153 -51.28 -33.07 -8.20
C PRO A 153 -50.72 -31.67 -7.92
N GLN A 154 -51.13 -30.71 -8.75
CA GLN A 154 -50.90 -29.28 -8.62
C GLN A 154 -52.29 -28.59 -8.60
N ARG A 155 -52.58 -27.71 -7.64
CA ARG A 155 -53.79 -26.85 -7.68
C ARG A 155 -53.55 -25.44 -7.14
N GLN A 156 -54.29 -24.50 -7.70
CA GLN A 156 -54.18 -23.06 -7.48
C GLN A 156 -55.33 -22.50 -6.63
N ALA A 157 -55.19 -21.21 -6.31
CA ALA A 157 -56.08 -20.37 -5.51
C ALA A 157 -57.56 -20.31 -5.96
N LYS A 158 -58.39 -19.82 -5.03
CA LYS A 158 -59.58 -19.00 -5.32
C LYS A 158 -59.61 -17.80 -4.37
N ALA A 159 -60.20 -16.70 -4.83
CA ALA A 159 -60.54 -15.53 -4.03
C ALA A 159 -62.03 -15.20 -4.25
N ILE A 160 -62.69 -14.66 -3.22
CA ILE A 160 -64.05 -14.08 -3.27
C ILE A 160 -64.05 -12.81 -2.39
N ASP A 161 -64.84 -11.81 -2.79
CA ASP A 161 -64.90 -10.45 -2.26
C ASP A 161 -66.15 -10.20 -1.38
N ALA A 162 -66.08 -9.24 -0.45
CA ALA A 162 -67.21 -8.72 0.33
C ALA A 162 -66.89 -7.36 1.01
N ASP A 163 -67.84 -6.40 0.95
CA ASP A 163 -67.65 -4.97 1.29
C ASP A 163 -68.30 -4.53 2.63
N ARG A 164 -67.90 -3.33 3.09
CA ARG A 164 -68.60 -2.33 3.92
C ARG A 164 -68.55 -2.33 5.46
N ARG A 165 -68.03 -1.18 5.94
CA ARG A 165 -68.35 -0.40 7.17
C ARG A 165 -67.92 -1.04 8.50
N CYS A 166 -67.33 -0.30 9.45
CA CYS A 166 -67.54 1.12 9.76
C CYS A 166 -66.26 1.87 10.24
N ARG A 167 -66.41 3.15 10.65
CA ARG A 167 -65.30 4.05 11.03
C ARG A 167 -64.85 3.87 12.49
N GLY A 168 -63.53 3.93 12.75
CA GLY A 168 -62.98 4.07 14.10
C GLY A 168 -61.45 4.02 14.12
N GLN A 169 -60.80 5.11 14.53
CA GLN A 169 -59.35 5.20 14.83
C GLN A 169 -59.23 5.78 16.25
N PRO A 170 -58.18 5.43 17.03
CA PRO A 170 -56.89 6.07 16.76
C PRO A 170 -55.65 5.17 16.84
N ARG A 171 -54.60 5.67 16.19
CA ARG A 171 -53.20 5.21 16.23
C ARG A 171 -52.66 5.20 17.68
N ALA A 172 -52.28 4.03 18.18
CA ALA A 172 -51.51 3.91 19.43
C ALA A 172 -50.61 2.66 19.50
N ARG A 173 -51.01 1.52 18.89
CA ARG A 173 -50.25 0.26 18.98
C ARG A 173 -49.06 0.12 18.01
N SER A 174 -49.16 0.66 16.78
CA SER A 174 -48.16 0.42 15.73
C SER A 174 -46.77 0.97 16.05
N GLN A 175 -46.66 2.10 16.76
CA GLN A 175 -45.35 2.62 17.18
C GLN A 175 -44.66 1.71 18.19
N LYS A 176 -45.40 1.12 19.15
CA LYS A 176 -44.81 0.16 20.11
C LYS A 176 -44.36 -1.14 19.43
N GLN A 177 -45.14 -1.67 18.48
CA GLN A 177 -44.68 -2.80 17.65
C GLN A 177 -43.44 -2.43 16.83
N SER A 178 -43.45 -1.33 16.07
CA SER A 178 -42.28 -0.92 15.26
C SER A 178 -41.03 -0.58 16.08
N ARG A 179 -41.15 -0.32 17.39
CA ARG A 179 -40.03 -0.14 18.32
C ARG A 179 -39.57 -1.48 18.89
N ALA A 180 -40.50 -2.36 19.28
CA ALA A 180 -40.17 -3.73 19.70
C ALA A 180 -39.53 -4.52 18.56
N GLU A 181 -40.02 -4.39 17.33
CA GLU A 181 -39.45 -4.99 16.11
C GLU A 181 -38.08 -4.41 15.78
N ARG A 182 -37.83 -3.11 15.98
CA ARG A 182 -36.47 -2.53 15.87
C ARG A 182 -35.54 -2.97 17.00
N GLN A 183 -36.04 -3.20 18.20
CA GLN A 183 -35.25 -3.73 19.31
C GLN A 183 -34.99 -5.25 19.17
N HIS A 184 -35.90 -5.99 18.53
CA HIS A 184 -35.66 -7.36 18.10
C HIS A 184 -34.71 -7.43 16.90
N ALA A 185 -34.80 -6.49 15.94
CA ALA A 185 -33.85 -6.41 14.83
C ALA A 185 -32.45 -6.04 15.31
N ALA A 186 -32.30 -5.01 16.16
CA ALA A 186 -31.02 -4.66 16.77
C ALA A 186 -30.51 -5.77 17.73
N GLY A 187 -31.42 -6.47 18.41
CA GLY A 187 -31.09 -7.66 19.20
C GLY A 187 -30.66 -8.86 18.35
N MET A 188 -31.20 -8.99 17.13
CA MET A 188 -30.82 -10.02 16.16
C MET A 188 -29.56 -9.64 15.38
N GLU A 189 -29.27 -8.36 15.15
CA GLU A 189 -27.95 -7.89 14.71
C GLU A 189 -26.90 -8.19 15.79
N ALA A 190 -27.19 -7.87 17.05
CA ALA A 190 -26.35 -8.23 18.20
C ALA A 190 -26.23 -9.75 18.42
N SER A 191 -27.17 -10.56 17.93
CA SER A 191 -27.10 -12.03 17.91
C SER A 191 -26.70 -12.62 16.54
N MET A 192 -26.23 -11.78 15.61
CA MET A 192 -25.65 -12.16 14.32
C MET A 192 -24.19 -11.66 14.14
N GLU A 193 -23.62 -10.94 15.11
CA GLU A 193 -22.17 -10.74 15.23
C GLU A 193 -21.45 -12.06 15.61
N ALA A 194 -21.38 -12.98 14.66
CA ALA A 194 -20.74 -14.28 14.82
C ALA A 194 -19.21 -14.17 14.77
N GLY A 195 -18.57 -14.06 15.94
CA GLY A 195 -17.14 -14.38 16.15
C GLY A 195 -16.09 -13.38 15.64
N GLY A 196 -16.49 -12.24 15.07
CA GLY A 196 -15.58 -11.23 14.54
C GLY A 196 -15.08 -10.20 15.58
N PRO A 197 -13.86 -9.62 15.43
CA PRO A 197 -13.43 -8.47 16.22
C PRO A 197 -14.38 -7.28 16.01
N ARG A 198 -14.82 -6.64 17.11
CA ARG A 198 -15.86 -5.59 17.08
C ARG A 198 -15.51 -4.39 16.22
N ARG A 199 -14.27 -3.89 16.31
CA ARG A 199 -13.76 -2.80 15.46
C ARG A 199 -12.80 -3.33 14.41
N ARG A 200 -13.01 -2.87 13.18
CA ARG A 200 -12.29 -3.28 11.96
C ARG A 200 -11.95 -1.99 11.20
N LEU A 201 -10.76 -1.45 11.47
CA LEU A 201 -10.27 -0.23 10.83
C LEU A 201 -9.59 -0.59 9.50
N VAL A 202 -9.87 0.16 8.43
CA VAL A 202 -9.09 0.05 7.18
C VAL A 202 -7.95 1.05 7.23
N HIS A 203 -6.71 0.60 7.08
CA HIS A 203 -5.59 1.53 6.92
C HIS A 203 -5.60 2.12 5.52
N LEU A 204 -5.61 3.45 5.45
CA LEU A 204 -5.24 4.20 4.27
C LEU A 204 -3.87 4.82 4.54
N ASP A 205 -2.83 4.13 4.08
CA ASP A 205 -1.50 4.71 3.89
C ASP A 205 -1.55 5.64 2.67
N LEU A 206 -1.22 6.92 2.89
CA LEU A 206 -1.30 7.96 1.88
C LEU A 206 0.09 8.42 1.39
N LYS A 207 1.21 7.93 1.96
CA LYS A 207 2.53 8.56 1.84
C LYS A 207 3.10 8.60 0.42
N GLY A 208 3.43 9.81 -0.05
CA GLY A 208 4.00 10.07 -1.38
C GLY A 208 3.16 9.67 -2.60
N ALA A 209 2.01 9.02 -2.40
CA ALA A 209 1.14 8.51 -3.46
C ALA A 209 -0.35 8.49 -3.06
N PRO A 210 -0.89 9.62 -2.56
CA PRO A 210 -2.26 9.68 -2.07
C PRO A 210 -3.26 9.47 -3.23
N PRO A 211 -4.30 8.64 -3.03
CA PRO A 211 -5.48 8.69 -3.88
C PRO A 211 -6.18 10.05 -3.73
N ARG A 212 -6.79 10.55 -4.80
CA ARG A 212 -7.55 11.80 -4.77
C ARG A 212 -8.74 11.71 -3.81
N ALA A 213 -9.08 12.82 -3.16
CA ALA A 213 -10.22 12.89 -2.24
C ALA A 213 -11.56 12.49 -2.90
N SER A 214 -11.72 12.69 -4.22
CA SER A 214 -12.85 12.19 -5.00
C SER A 214 -12.95 10.66 -4.99
N TYR A 215 -11.86 9.96 -5.31
CA TYR A 215 -11.80 8.50 -5.29
C TYR A 215 -12.00 7.94 -3.88
N LEU A 216 -11.45 8.60 -2.85
CA LEU A 216 -11.74 8.21 -1.47
C LEU A 216 -13.23 8.30 -1.15
N ALA A 217 -13.92 9.36 -1.58
CA ALA A 217 -15.37 9.50 -1.39
C ALA A 217 -16.20 8.40 -2.10
N GLU A 218 -15.72 7.87 -3.24
CA GLU A 218 -16.32 6.72 -3.93
C GLU A 218 -16.08 5.38 -3.19
N VAL A 219 -14.90 5.23 -2.56
CA VAL A 219 -14.50 3.98 -1.88
C VAL A 219 -15.09 3.85 -0.48
N LEU A 220 -15.25 4.93 0.29
CA LEU A 220 -15.74 4.88 1.67
C LEU A 220 -17.10 4.14 1.85
N PRO A 221 -18.12 4.33 0.99
CA PRO A 221 -19.37 3.56 1.04
C PRO A 221 -19.14 2.05 0.83
N LEU A 222 -18.22 1.66 -0.05
CA LEU A 222 -17.87 0.25 -0.28
C LEU A 222 -17.18 -0.35 0.95
N LEU A 223 -16.25 0.36 1.60
CA LEU A 223 -15.62 -0.10 2.85
C LEU A 223 -16.66 -0.36 3.94
N ARG A 224 -17.67 0.53 4.07
CA ARG A 224 -18.78 0.35 5.00
C ARG A 224 -19.63 -0.87 4.66
N ALA A 225 -19.98 -1.08 3.39
CA ALA A 225 -20.73 -2.25 2.94
C ALA A 225 -19.97 -3.58 3.19
N LEU A 226 -18.64 -3.56 3.01
CA LEU A 226 -17.75 -4.67 3.31
C LEU A 226 -17.61 -4.98 4.82
N GLY A 227 -17.98 -4.03 5.69
CA GLY A 227 -18.06 -4.24 7.14
C GLY A 227 -17.00 -3.51 7.97
N ALA A 228 -16.27 -2.55 7.38
CA ALA A 228 -15.39 -1.66 8.12
C ALA A 228 -16.19 -0.82 9.13
N THR A 229 -15.57 -0.56 10.30
CA THR A 229 -16.12 0.30 11.35
C THR A 229 -15.42 1.64 11.44
N GLY A 230 -14.29 1.80 10.74
CA GLY A 230 -13.47 3.00 10.80
C GLY A 230 -12.27 2.94 9.86
N LEU A 231 -11.42 3.95 9.99
CA LEU A 231 -10.23 4.19 9.18
C LEU A 231 -9.04 4.45 10.09
N LEU A 232 -7.89 3.86 9.79
CA LEU A 232 -6.58 4.34 10.24
C LEU A 232 -6.02 5.21 9.10
N LEU A 233 -5.57 6.43 9.39
CA LEU A 233 -5.20 7.43 8.37
C LEU A 233 -3.76 7.91 8.56
N GLU A 234 -2.81 7.32 7.84
CA GLU A 234 -1.40 7.74 7.83
C GLU A 234 -1.18 8.74 6.69
N TYR A 235 -0.96 10.01 7.05
CA TYR A 235 -0.84 11.10 6.07
C TYR A 235 0.61 11.41 5.66
N GLU A 236 1.55 11.32 6.60
CA GLU A 236 2.95 11.76 6.46
C GLU A 236 3.09 13.09 5.69
N ASP A 237 3.81 13.11 4.56
CA ASP A 237 4.06 14.32 3.76
C ASP A 237 2.84 14.83 2.96
N THR A 238 1.73 14.09 2.96
CA THR A 238 0.49 14.49 2.25
C THR A 238 -0.46 15.32 3.10
N PHE A 239 -0.18 15.51 4.39
CA PHE A 239 -0.99 16.36 5.27
C PHE A 239 -0.79 17.87 4.96
N PRO A 240 -1.84 18.71 5.00
CA PRO A 240 -1.74 20.17 4.84
C PRO A 240 -1.07 20.90 6.02
N TYR A 241 0.19 20.57 6.33
CA TYR A 241 0.99 21.31 7.30
C TYR A 241 1.16 22.80 6.92
N ALA A 242 1.13 23.67 7.93
CA ALA A 242 1.15 25.12 7.77
C ALA A 242 2.21 25.80 8.64
N GLY A 243 2.59 27.04 8.28
CA GLY A 243 3.56 27.83 9.02
C GLY A 243 4.95 27.16 9.03
N PRO A 244 5.62 27.02 10.19
CA PRO A 244 6.93 26.36 10.27
C PRO A 244 6.97 24.93 9.73
N LEU A 245 5.82 24.25 9.62
CA LEU A 245 5.70 22.90 9.09
C LEU A 245 5.31 22.84 7.60
N GLU A 246 5.04 23.97 6.94
CA GLU A 246 4.75 23.97 5.49
C GLU A 246 5.84 23.29 4.62
N PRO A 247 7.15 23.35 4.93
CA PRO A 247 8.17 22.64 4.16
C PRO A 247 7.96 21.11 4.08
N LEU A 248 7.24 20.51 5.04
CA LEU A 248 6.95 19.07 5.11
C LEU A 248 6.02 18.56 4.01
N ARG A 249 5.37 19.45 3.26
CA ARG A 249 4.33 19.09 2.28
C ARG A 249 4.90 18.57 0.96
N ALA A 250 4.38 17.43 0.53
CA ALA A 250 4.40 17.02 -0.85
C ALA A 250 3.74 18.09 -1.75
N PRO A 251 4.19 18.28 -3.01
CA PRO A 251 3.50 19.12 -3.98
C PRO A 251 2.07 18.66 -4.32
N HIS A 252 1.70 17.44 -3.91
CA HIS A 252 0.39 16.82 -4.06
C HIS A 252 -0.32 16.58 -2.71
N ALA A 253 0.14 17.20 -1.62
CA ALA A 253 -0.54 17.14 -0.32
C ALA A 253 -1.98 17.67 -0.44
N TYR A 254 -2.91 17.04 0.29
CA TYR A 254 -4.31 17.47 0.33
C TYR A 254 -4.44 18.90 0.84
N SER A 255 -5.52 19.60 0.46
CA SER A 255 -5.92 20.83 1.15
C SER A 255 -6.67 20.54 2.47
N PRO A 256 -6.72 21.51 3.41
CA PRO A 256 -7.58 21.40 4.60
C PRO A 256 -9.08 21.27 4.27
N GLY A 257 -9.50 21.62 3.04
CA GLY A 257 -10.86 21.40 2.55
C GLY A 257 -11.11 19.93 2.21
N GLU A 258 -10.17 19.31 1.50
CA GLU A 258 -10.25 17.89 1.12
C GLU A 258 -10.17 16.96 2.33
N VAL A 259 -9.27 17.23 3.29
CA VAL A 259 -9.20 16.43 4.54
C VAL A 259 -10.54 16.47 5.27
N ARG A 260 -11.14 17.66 5.47
CA ARG A 260 -12.46 17.79 6.09
C ARG A 260 -13.59 17.15 5.26
N ALA A 261 -13.52 17.18 3.93
CA ALA A 261 -14.48 16.50 3.08
C ALA A 261 -14.42 14.97 3.26
N VAL A 262 -13.21 14.38 3.24
CA VAL A 262 -13.01 12.94 3.46
C VAL A 262 -13.48 12.51 4.86
N LEU A 263 -13.11 13.26 5.90
CA LEU A 263 -13.56 13.00 7.28
C LEU A 263 -15.09 13.14 7.44
N SER A 264 -15.70 14.14 6.79
CA SER A 264 -17.16 14.29 6.78
C SER A 264 -17.87 13.14 6.07
N GLN A 265 -17.30 12.59 4.99
CA GLN A 265 -17.84 11.41 4.32
C GLN A 265 -17.67 10.14 5.16
N ALA A 266 -16.52 9.97 5.82
CA ALA A 266 -16.29 8.86 6.75
C ALA A 266 -17.32 8.89 7.89
N ARG A 267 -17.51 10.06 8.54
CA ARG A 267 -18.53 10.30 9.56
C ARG A 267 -19.94 9.99 9.05
N ALA A 268 -20.28 10.39 7.82
CA ALA A 268 -21.59 10.10 7.19
C ALA A 268 -21.82 8.60 6.91
N GLN A 269 -20.76 7.84 6.61
CA GLN A 269 -20.82 6.37 6.48
C GLN A 269 -20.76 5.63 7.83
N GLY A 270 -20.68 6.34 8.96
CA GLY A 270 -20.50 5.74 10.28
C GLY A 270 -19.15 5.03 10.45
N LEU A 271 -18.11 5.54 9.78
CA LEU A 271 -16.72 5.11 9.90
C LEU A 271 -15.98 6.06 10.85
N GLU A 272 -15.48 5.53 11.96
CA GLU A 272 -14.68 6.29 12.92
C GLU A 272 -13.24 6.48 12.41
N ALA A 273 -12.73 7.71 12.41
CA ALA A 273 -11.37 8.01 11.96
C ALA A 273 -10.37 7.97 13.12
N VAL A 274 -9.20 7.38 12.89
CA VAL A 274 -8.04 7.40 13.77
C VAL A 274 -6.84 7.88 12.93
N PRO A 275 -6.37 9.12 13.10
CA PRO A 275 -5.15 9.57 12.42
C PRO A 275 -3.91 8.89 12.99
N LEU A 276 -2.94 8.66 12.11
CA LEU A 276 -1.60 8.20 12.44
C LEU A 276 -0.59 9.30 12.05
N VAL A 277 0.25 9.67 13.01
CA VAL A 277 1.39 10.56 12.79
C VAL A 277 2.64 9.87 13.30
N GLN A 278 3.66 9.76 12.46
CA GLN A 278 4.96 9.23 12.87
C GLN A 278 5.69 10.25 13.75
N THR A 279 6.13 9.81 14.94
CA THR A 279 6.73 10.69 15.96
C THR A 279 8.12 10.27 16.45
N PHE A 280 8.72 9.22 15.86
CA PHE A 280 10.04 8.73 16.29
C PHE A 280 10.84 8.07 15.16
N GLY A 281 10.37 6.92 14.66
CA GLY A 281 10.81 6.29 13.42
C GLY A 281 10.07 6.83 12.19
N HIS A 282 10.32 6.25 11.02
CA HIS A 282 9.72 6.59 9.73
C HIS A 282 9.78 8.07 9.31
N MET A 283 10.79 8.80 9.78
CA MET A 283 11.05 10.21 9.43
C MET A 283 11.86 10.38 8.13
N GLU A 284 11.90 9.35 7.27
CA GLU A 284 12.93 9.10 6.24
C GLU A 284 13.15 10.18 5.16
N VAL A 285 14.36 10.13 4.59
CA VAL A 285 14.87 11.16 3.69
C VAL A 285 15.59 10.60 2.47
N SER A 286 14.85 10.33 1.38
CA SER A 286 15.47 10.21 0.06
C SER A 286 16.00 11.56 -0.44
N ALA A 287 17.29 11.82 -0.21
CA ALA A 287 17.97 13.06 -0.60
C ALA A 287 18.40 13.02 -2.08
N GLY A 288 17.50 13.44 -2.98
CA GLY A 288 17.76 13.54 -4.41
C GLY A 288 18.85 14.56 -4.80
N ARG A 289 20.13 14.20 -4.61
CA ARG A 289 21.31 14.90 -5.17
C ARG A 289 21.41 14.64 -6.68
N ALA A 290 20.37 15.03 -7.41
CA ALA A 290 20.40 15.08 -8.86
C ALA A 290 21.51 16.06 -9.31
N SER A 291 22.62 15.52 -9.82
CA SER A 291 23.57 16.29 -10.61
C SER A 291 22.83 16.98 -11.77
N SER A 292 23.31 18.14 -12.22
CA SER A 292 22.53 19.15 -12.97
C SER A 292 21.94 18.73 -14.33
N ARG A 293 22.13 17.48 -14.75
CA ARG A 293 21.47 16.86 -15.92
C ARG A 293 20.22 16.03 -15.56
N PHE A 294 20.06 15.58 -14.31
CA PHE A 294 18.96 14.70 -13.88
C PHE A 294 17.77 15.46 -13.25
N ARG A 295 17.61 16.75 -13.56
CA ARG A 295 16.57 17.63 -12.99
C ARG A 295 15.19 17.46 -13.68
N ARG A 296 14.81 16.24 -14.07
CA ARG A 296 13.56 15.97 -14.82
C ARG A 296 12.79 14.71 -14.38
N LEU A 297 13.44 13.78 -13.69
CA LEU A 297 12.82 12.74 -12.87
C LEU A 297 13.20 13.03 -11.41
N GLY A 298 12.26 13.00 -10.46
CA GLY A 298 12.59 13.26 -9.05
C GLY A 298 11.48 13.84 -8.17
N THR A 299 10.30 13.22 -8.15
CA THR A 299 9.18 13.59 -7.26
C THR A 299 9.08 12.67 -6.03
N LEU A 300 10.23 12.23 -5.50
CA LEU A 300 10.29 11.40 -4.29
C LEU A 300 9.91 12.23 -3.04
N SER A 301 8.74 11.89 -2.51
CA SER A 301 8.11 12.22 -1.21
C SER A 301 9.07 12.70 -0.12
N ARG A 302 8.70 13.76 0.63
CA ARG A 302 9.63 14.60 1.42
C ARG A 302 9.23 14.84 2.88
N PHE A 303 9.39 13.83 3.73
CA PHE A 303 9.08 13.97 5.16
C PHE A 303 10.22 14.53 6.04
N VAL A 304 9.87 14.80 7.31
CA VAL A 304 10.50 15.69 8.30
C VAL A 304 11.99 15.96 8.13
N LEU A 305 12.85 14.96 8.29
CA LEU A 305 14.29 15.20 8.48
C LEU A 305 15.01 15.55 7.15
N LYS A 306 14.28 15.74 6.03
CA LYS A 306 14.78 16.16 4.70
C LYS A 306 15.45 17.53 4.74
N HIS A 307 14.87 18.42 5.53
CA HIS A 307 15.12 19.83 5.48
C HIS A 307 16.45 20.17 6.12
N LYS A 308 17.18 21.15 5.56
CA LYS A 308 18.40 21.65 6.22
C LYS A 308 18.07 22.23 7.59
N GLU A 309 16.86 22.80 7.73
CA GLU A 309 16.29 23.23 8.99
C GLU A 309 16.23 22.10 10.02
N PHE A 310 15.74 20.90 9.67
CA PHE A 310 15.49 19.81 10.63
C PHE A 310 16.58 18.72 10.68
N ALA A 311 17.55 18.71 9.77
CA ALA A 311 18.58 17.67 9.70
C ALA A 311 19.51 17.57 10.95
N HIS A 312 19.47 18.56 11.85
CA HIS A 312 20.18 18.57 13.14
C HIS A 312 19.45 17.82 14.27
N LEU A 313 18.20 17.39 14.01
CA LEU A 313 17.31 16.65 14.92
C LEU A 313 17.36 15.13 14.71
N ARG A 314 18.22 14.63 13.82
CA ARG A 314 18.40 13.19 13.58
C ARG A 314 19.13 12.53 14.75
N GLU A 315 18.74 11.31 15.08
CA GLU A 315 19.45 10.44 16.03
C GLU A 315 20.88 10.18 15.53
N VAL A 316 21.02 9.55 14.36
CA VAL A 316 22.31 9.39 13.68
C VAL A 316 22.39 10.39 12.53
N LYS A 317 23.32 11.34 12.58
CA LYS A 317 23.54 12.39 11.55
C LYS A 317 23.48 11.90 10.09
N ALA A 318 23.99 10.70 9.82
CA ALA A 318 24.00 10.06 8.51
C ALA A 318 22.66 9.38 8.13
N PHE A 319 21.92 8.82 9.09
CA PHE A 319 20.69 8.07 8.85
C PHE A 319 19.47 8.92 9.21
N PRO A 320 18.53 9.10 8.28
CA PRO A 320 17.49 10.10 8.46
C PRO A 320 16.13 9.52 8.89
N ASN A 321 16.13 8.27 9.34
CA ASN A 321 14.94 7.51 9.72
C ASN A 321 14.40 7.89 11.12
N ALA A 322 15.31 8.18 12.06
CA ALA A 322 14.99 8.34 13.47
C ALA A 322 15.25 9.77 13.97
N LEU A 323 14.29 10.28 14.74
CA LEU A 323 14.36 11.53 15.49
C LEU A 323 15.20 11.34 16.77
N ASN A 324 16.09 12.28 17.09
CA ASN A 324 16.82 12.29 18.35
C ASN A 324 15.86 12.66 19.51
N PRO A 325 15.71 11.79 20.54
CA PRO A 325 14.73 11.97 21.62
C PRO A 325 15.20 12.92 22.74
N HIS A 326 16.47 13.32 22.76
CA HIS A 326 17.06 14.17 23.79
C HIS A 326 16.78 15.67 23.57
N LYS A 327 16.52 16.10 22.34
CA LYS A 327 16.35 17.53 21.98
C LYS A 327 14.95 18.04 22.29
N GLU A 328 14.87 19.26 22.82
CA GLU A 328 13.59 19.93 23.07
C GLU A 328 12.92 20.32 21.75
N GLU A 329 13.71 20.70 20.75
CA GLU A 329 13.24 21.03 19.40
C GLU A 329 12.60 19.82 18.69
N SER A 330 13.13 18.61 18.91
CA SER A 330 12.51 17.36 18.44
C SER A 330 11.10 17.18 19.02
N ARG A 331 10.94 17.45 20.32
CA ARG A 331 9.66 17.30 21.03
C ARG A 331 8.67 18.41 20.64
N ALA A 332 9.16 19.63 20.45
CA ALA A 332 8.36 20.76 19.95
C ALA A 332 7.86 20.52 18.51
N LEU A 333 8.72 19.95 17.65
CA LEU A 333 8.37 19.57 16.28
C LEU A 333 7.29 18.48 16.24
N VAL A 334 7.47 17.40 17.02
CA VAL A 334 6.45 16.36 17.18
C VAL A 334 5.14 16.93 17.71
N LYS A 335 5.17 17.79 18.74
CA LYS A 335 3.95 18.42 19.26
C LYS A 335 3.25 19.26 18.19
N ALA A 336 4.00 20.07 17.44
CA ALA A 336 3.43 20.91 16.38
C ALA A 336 2.79 20.08 15.25
N MET A 337 3.38 18.93 14.90
CA MET A 337 2.79 18.00 13.93
C MET A 337 1.48 17.39 14.45
N VAL A 338 1.49 16.88 15.69
CA VAL A 338 0.30 16.35 16.37
C VAL A 338 -0.80 17.40 16.45
N ASP A 339 -0.50 18.60 16.95
CA ASP A 339 -1.48 19.68 17.12
C ASP A 339 -2.15 20.09 15.79
N GLN A 340 -1.40 20.15 14.68
CA GLN A 340 -1.98 20.47 13.36
C GLN A 340 -2.87 19.35 12.82
N VAL A 341 -2.54 18.08 13.07
CA VAL A 341 -3.39 16.94 12.68
C VAL A 341 -4.65 16.88 13.55
N MET A 342 -4.52 17.06 14.87
CA MET A 342 -5.65 17.16 15.80
C MET A 342 -6.61 18.30 15.43
N ALA A 343 -6.08 19.46 15.01
CA ALA A 343 -6.89 20.62 14.60
C ALA A 343 -7.76 20.40 13.34
N LEU A 344 -7.57 19.30 12.58
CA LEU A 344 -8.47 18.88 11.50
C LEU A 344 -9.36 17.68 11.84
N HIS A 345 -9.19 17.05 13.00
CA HIS A 345 -9.91 15.84 13.41
C HIS A 345 -10.73 16.07 14.69
N GLU A 346 -11.99 16.46 14.52
CA GLU A 346 -12.95 16.65 15.61
C GLU A 346 -13.40 15.29 16.21
N ASP A 347 -13.74 15.28 17.50
CA ASP A 347 -14.37 14.16 18.23
C ASP A 347 -13.60 12.82 18.25
N LEU A 348 -12.26 12.86 18.19
CA LEU A 348 -11.42 11.67 18.28
C LEU A 348 -11.52 10.96 19.64
N LYS A 349 -11.56 9.62 19.60
CA LYS A 349 -11.33 8.74 20.76
C LYS A 349 -9.89 8.17 20.80
N TRP A 350 -9.23 8.06 19.65
CA TRP A 350 -7.89 7.49 19.50
C TRP A 350 -7.02 8.33 18.57
N PHE A 351 -5.71 8.29 18.81
CA PHE A 351 -4.69 8.89 17.95
C PHE A 351 -3.46 7.97 17.93
N HIS A 352 -2.93 7.64 16.76
CA HIS A 352 -1.81 6.72 16.63
C HIS A 352 -0.48 7.50 16.52
N ILE A 353 0.43 7.32 17.47
CA ILE A 353 1.71 8.07 17.56
C ILE A 353 2.87 7.43 16.76
N GLY A 354 2.62 6.28 16.13
CA GLY A 354 3.63 5.54 15.37
C GLY A 354 4.61 4.84 16.29
N CYS A 355 5.89 5.21 16.17
CA CYS A 355 7.03 4.73 16.98
C CYS A 355 7.49 3.27 16.69
N ASP A 356 7.16 2.77 15.52
CA ASP A 356 7.71 1.57 14.89
C ASP A 356 9.15 1.78 14.36
N GLU A 357 9.86 0.67 14.21
CA GLU A 357 11.08 0.52 13.38
C GLU A 357 12.16 1.61 13.58
N VAL A 358 12.44 1.98 14.83
CA VAL A 358 13.40 3.03 15.21
C VAL A 358 14.86 2.53 15.10
N TYR A 359 15.28 2.14 13.90
CA TYR A 359 16.62 1.64 13.62
C TYR A 359 17.72 2.63 14.05
N TYR A 360 18.80 2.09 14.62
CA TYR A 360 19.95 2.84 15.16
C TYR A 360 19.63 3.77 16.35
N LEU A 361 18.52 3.57 17.07
CA LEU A 361 18.29 4.22 18.36
C LEU A 361 19.43 3.91 19.35
N GLY A 362 20.01 4.93 19.97
CA GLY A 362 21.14 4.80 20.88
C GLY A 362 22.51 4.96 20.18
N GLU A 363 22.55 5.01 18.84
CA GLU A 363 23.79 5.22 18.08
C GLU A 363 24.15 6.70 17.87
N GLY A 364 23.26 7.64 18.24
CA GLY A 364 23.54 9.08 18.19
C GLY A 364 24.65 9.53 19.14
N GLU A 365 25.28 10.67 18.85
CA GLU A 365 26.40 11.21 19.67
C GLU A 365 25.94 11.55 21.10
N GLU A 366 24.74 12.12 21.24
CA GLU A 366 24.12 12.47 22.53
C GLU A 366 23.59 11.22 23.25
N SER A 367 22.92 10.32 22.52
CA SER A 367 22.37 9.07 23.02
C SER A 367 23.47 8.13 23.55
N LYS A 368 24.64 8.07 22.89
CA LYS A 368 25.82 7.35 23.37
C LYS A 368 26.40 7.92 24.67
N GLN A 369 26.32 9.24 24.88
CA GLN A 369 26.74 9.87 26.14
C GLN A 369 25.73 9.59 27.27
N TRP A 370 24.44 9.54 26.95
CA TRP A 370 23.39 9.17 27.89
C TRP A 370 23.47 7.68 28.30
N LEU A 371 23.73 6.77 27.36
CA LEU A 371 23.94 5.34 27.59
C LEU A 371 25.25 4.98 28.33
N GLN A 372 26.18 5.94 28.52
CA GLN A 372 27.37 5.75 29.36
C GLN A 372 27.10 6.00 30.85
N GLN A 373 25.93 6.53 31.19
CA GLN A 373 25.49 6.73 32.58
C GLN A 373 24.93 5.41 33.13
N GLN A 374 25.03 5.19 34.45
CA GLN A 374 24.53 3.97 35.08
C GLN A 374 23.01 3.82 34.89
N ASP A 375 22.57 2.57 34.82
CA ASP A 375 21.18 2.11 34.64
C ASP A 375 20.44 2.54 33.36
N ASN A 376 21.06 3.32 32.46
CA ASN A 376 20.46 3.72 31.18
C ASN A 376 20.59 2.64 30.11
N THR A 377 19.51 2.39 29.35
CA THR A 377 19.47 1.38 28.28
C THR A 377 18.66 1.88 27.07
N PRO A 378 18.84 1.32 25.85
CA PRO A 378 18.07 1.72 24.67
C PRO A 378 16.56 1.53 24.84
N GLU A 379 16.13 0.52 25.59
CA GLU A 379 14.72 0.27 25.94
C GLU A 379 14.16 1.41 26.81
N LYS A 380 14.91 1.83 27.84
CA LYS A 380 14.54 2.98 28.67
C LYS A 380 14.51 4.28 27.87
N LEU A 381 15.40 4.45 26.88
CA LEU A 381 15.38 5.60 25.97
C LEU A 381 14.11 5.61 25.11
N CYS A 382 13.76 4.48 24.53
CA CYS A 382 12.55 4.31 23.72
C CYS A 382 11.28 4.61 24.54
N LEU A 383 11.18 4.02 25.73
CA LEU A 383 10.07 4.22 26.66
C LEU A 383 9.97 5.67 27.14
N SER A 384 11.10 6.34 27.37
CA SER A 384 11.13 7.76 27.75
C SER A 384 10.54 8.66 26.66
N HIS A 385 10.89 8.41 25.39
CA HIS A 385 10.31 9.16 24.25
C HIS A 385 8.82 8.87 24.07
N ILE A 386 8.41 7.59 24.05
CA ILE A 386 7.00 7.19 23.95
C ILE A 386 6.18 7.81 25.08
N LYS A 387 6.68 7.78 26.32
CA LYS A 387 6.04 8.41 27.49
C LYS A 387 5.90 9.93 27.30
N ALA A 388 6.94 10.61 26.82
CA ALA A 388 6.91 12.06 26.61
C ALA A 388 5.87 12.47 25.55
N VAL A 389 5.83 11.77 24.41
CA VAL A 389 4.84 12.02 23.34
C VAL A 389 3.43 11.70 23.83
N ALA A 390 3.21 10.52 24.43
CA ALA A 390 1.91 10.12 24.95
C ALA A 390 1.38 11.06 26.04
N SER A 391 2.24 11.48 26.99
CA SER A 391 1.87 12.45 28.04
C SER A 391 1.49 13.81 27.45
N CYS A 392 2.14 14.22 26.35
CA CYS A 392 1.81 15.46 25.65
C CYS A 392 0.42 15.38 24.98
N VAL A 393 0.10 14.25 24.36
CA VAL A 393 -1.23 13.97 23.79
C VAL A 393 -2.31 13.95 24.88
N THR A 394 -2.15 13.15 25.93
CA THR A 394 -3.19 13.02 26.98
C THR A 394 -3.37 14.30 27.80
N SER A 395 -2.33 15.10 27.98
CA SER A 395 -2.45 16.42 28.66
C SER A 395 -3.12 17.47 27.78
N SER A 396 -2.91 17.43 26.46
CA SER A 396 -3.50 18.40 25.52
C SER A 396 -4.92 18.01 25.09
N TYR A 397 -5.22 16.70 25.03
CA TYR A 397 -6.46 16.14 24.52
C TYR A 397 -6.98 15.00 25.44
N PRO A 398 -7.51 15.30 26.64
CA PRO A 398 -7.78 14.29 27.68
C PRO A 398 -8.83 13.22 27.36
N THR A 399 -9.58 13.37 26.27
CA THR A 399 -10.55 12.38 25.77
C THR A 399 -9.96 11.36 24.79
N VAL A 400 -8.70 11.56 24.38
CA VAL A 400 -8.03 10.80 23.31
C VAL A 400 -7.07 9.80 23.92
N THR A 401 -7.21 8.53 23.55
CA THR A 401 -6.30 7.45 23.95
C THR A 401 -5.21 7.26 22.88
N PRO A 402 -3.92 7.49 23.20
CA PRO A 402 -2.82 7.16 22.30
C PRO A 402 -2.75 5.67 21.96
N ILE A 403 -2.46 5.37 20.70
CA ILE A 403 -2.10 4.03 20.22
C ILE A 403 -0.65 4.08 19.71
N VAL A 404 0.13 3.04 19.97
CA VAL A 404 1.55 2.92 19.56
C VAL A 404 1.77 1.56 18.89
N TRP A 405 2.69 1.45 17.92
CA TRP A 405 3.10 0.14 17.42
C TRP A 405 3.88 -0.64 18.48
N ASP A 406 3.76 -1.97 18.48
CA ASP A 406 4.26 -2.81 19.59
C ASP A 406 5.69 -3.33 19.43
N ASP A 407 6.29 -3.27 18.23
CA ASP A 407 7.54 -3.94 17.87
C ASP A 407 8.70 -3.57 18.80
N MET A 408 8.92 -2.28 19.03
CA MET A 408 9.90 -1.75 19.97
C MET A 408 9.67 -2.20 21.43
N LEU A 409 8.44 -2.63 21.78
CA LEU A 409 8.06 -3.07 23.13
C LEU A 409 8.20 -4.60 23.34
N ARG A 410 8.36 -5.38 22.27
CA ARG A 410 8.38 -6.86 22.32
C ARG A 410 9.54 -7.39 23.17
N GLY A 411 10.74 -6.85 23.00
CA GLY A 411 11.97 -7.30 23.69
C GLY A 411 12.15 -6.82 25.14
N ILE A 412 11.42 -5.78 25.55
CA ILE A 412 11.59 -5.13 26.87
C ILE A 412 11.14 -6.07 28.01
N SER A 413 11.83 -6.08 29.16
CA SER A 413 11.39 -6.85 30.34
C SER A 413 10.07 -6.33 30.92
N GLU A 414 9.28 -7.21 31.53
CA GLU A 414 7.96 -6.84 32.09
C GLU A 414 8.09 -5.79 33.21
N GLU A 415 9.12 -5.91 34.04
CA GLU A 415 9.51 -4.96 35.09
C GLU A 415 9.77 -3.55 34.52
N THR A 416 10.73 -3.42 33.60
CA THR A 416 11.07 -2.13 32.96
C THR A 416 9.86 -1.53 32.24
N LEU A 417 9.03 -2.36 31.61
CA LEU A 417 7.86 -1.93 30.87
C LEU A 417 6.73 -1.44 31.81
N ALA A 418 6.50 -2.11 32.94
CA ALA A 418 5.54 -1.70 33.97
C ALA A 418 5.98 -0.40 34.69
N GLU A 419 7.25 -0.33 35.13
CA GLU A 419 7.82 0.82 35.83
C GLU A 419 7.88 2.08 34.97
N SER A 420 7.96 1.92 33.64
CA SER A 420 8.06 3.04 32.70
C SER A 420 6.92 4.05 32.81
N GLY A 421 5.72 3.62 33.23
CA GLY A 421 4.50 4.45 33.16
C GLY A 421 3.90 4.60 31.75
N VAL A 422 4.43 3.90 30.74
CA VAL A 422 3.85 3.82 29.39
C VAL A 422 2.54 3.01 29.35
N PRO A 423 2.37 1.87 30.07
CA PRO A 423 1.17 1.03 29.97
C PRO A 423 -0.15 1.72 30.36
N GLN A 424 -0.06 2.77 31.18
CA GLN A 424 -1.18 3.59 31.65
C GLN A 424 -1.52 4.75 30.70
N LEU A 425 -0.67 5.01 29.69
CA LEU A 425 -0.79 6.14 28.76
C LEU A 425 -1.11 5.72 27.32
N VAL A 426 -0.85 4.48 26.90
CA VAL A 426 -0.99 4.03 25.50
C VAL A 426 -1.64 2.66 25.38
N GLN A 427 -2.17 2.35 24.19
CA GLN A 427 -2.60 1.00 23.80
C GLN A 427 -1.67 0.47 22.69
N PRO A 428 -1.00 -0.68 22.84
CA PRO A 428 -0.15 -1.24 21.79
C PRO A 428 -0.99 -1.86 20.66
N MET A 429 -0.59 -1.61 19.42
CA MET A 429 -1.12 -2.25 18.22
C MET A 429 -0.14 -3.32 17.72
N ILE A 430 -0.52 -4.58 17.90
CA ILE A 430 0.32 -5.75 17.64
C ILE A 430 0.25 -6.10 16.16
N TRP A 431 1.33 -5.85 15.41
CA TRP A 431 1.36 -6.08 13.96
C TRP A 431 2.07 -7.37 13.54
N ASP A 432 1.45 -8.13 12.65
CA ASP A 432 2.05 -9.30 12.00
C ASP A 432 1.34 -9.62 10.69
N TYR A 433 2.13 -9.79 9.63
CA TYR A 433 1.66 -9.94 8.25
C TYR A 433 1.95 -11.33 7.66
N ALA A 434 2.50 -12.27 8.45
CA ALA A 434 2.73 -13.64 8.01
C ALA A 434 1.41 -14.41 7.84
N ALA A 435 1.32 -15.25 6.80
CA ALA A 435 0.17 -16.14 6.57
C ALA A 435 0.11 -17.29 7.61
N ASP A 436 1.25 -17.58 8.21
CA ASP A 436 1.55 -18.63 9.17
C ASP A 436 2.05 -18.04 10.51
N LEU A 437 1.56 -16.86 10.89
CA LEU A 437 1.94 -16.20 12.15
C LEU A 437 1.76 -17.10 13.37
N ASP A 438 2.68 -16.98 14.33
CA ASP A 438 2.70 -17.75 15.57
C ASP A 438 1.58 -17.32 16.52
N VAL A 439 0.46 -18.05 16.48
CA VAL A 439 -0.73 -17.78 17.30
C VAL A 439 -0.43 -17.89 18.80
N GLU A 440 0.39 -18.85 19.22
CA GLU A 440 0.72 -19.07 20.64
C GLU A 440 1.62 -17.95 21.18
N GLY A 441 2.66 -17.61 20.42
CA GLY A 441 3.53 -16.46 20.71
C GLY A 441 2.79 -15.13 20.79
N LYS A 442 1.76 -14.89 19.95
CA LYS A 442 0.91 -13.69 20.09
C LYS A 442 0.04 -13.71 21.34
N VAL A 443 -0.53 -14.85 21.74
CA VAL A 443 -1.32 -14.95 22.98
C VAL A 443 -0.43 -14.69 24.20
N LEU A 444 0.75 -15.29 24.27
CA LEU A 444 1.73 -15.05 25.34
C LEU A 444 2.21 -13.58 25.39
N LEU A 445 2.36 -12.93 24.23
CA LEU A 445 2.68 -11.49 24.14
C LEU A 445 1.54 -10.60 24.66
N ILE A 446 0.28 -10.97 24.42
CA ILE A 446 -0.89 -10.26 24.97
C ILE A 446 -0.93 -10.44 26.50
N GLU A 447 -0.67 -11.64 27.02
CA GLU A 447 -0.57 -11.89 28.46
C GLU A 447 0.58 -11.12 29.12
N LYS A 448 1.74 -11.01 28.45
CA LYS A 448 2.85 -10.11 28.87
C LYS A 448 2.35 -8.67 29.00
N TYR A 449 1.69 -8.12 27.98
CA TYR A 449 1.19 -6.74 28.02
C TYR A 449 0.12 -6.54 29.12
N ARG A 450 -0.79 -7.51 29.35
CA ARG A 450 -1.72 -7.44 30.50
C ARG A 450 -0.98 -7.38 31.84
N ARG A 451 0.04 -8.22 32.04
CA ARG A 451 0.85 -8.25 33.28
C ARG A 451 1.65 -6.96 33.49
N CYS A 452 2.07 -6.29 32.41
CA CYS A 452 2.68 -4.95 32.45
C CYS A 452 1.67 -3.82 32.76
N GLY A 453 0.37 -4.10 32.80
CA GLY A 453 -0.68 -3.12 33.11
C GLY A 453 -1.27 -2.38 31.90
N PHE A 454 -1.07 -2.85 30.66
CA PHE A 454 -1.73 -2.25 29.49
C PHE A 454 -3.25 -2.49 29.53
N SER A 455 -4.02 -1.41 29.38
CA SER A 455 -5.50 -1.45 29.48
C SER A 455 -6.19 -2.27 28.38
N LYS A 456 -5.62 -2.23 27.16
CA LYS A 456 -6.15 -2.85 25.94
C LYS A 456 -5.02 -3.13 24.96
N VAL A 457 -5.28 -4.03 24.00
CA VAL A 457 -4.45 -4.20 22.80
C VAL A 457 -5.29 -4.00 21.53
N TRP A 458 -4.62 -3.59 20.47
CA TRP A 458 -5.12 -3.67 19.09
C TRP A 458 -4.32 -4.70 18.31
N PHE A 459 -4.89 -5.26 17.24
CA PHE A 459 -4.18 -6.10 16.29
C PHE A 459 -3.99 -5.35 14.96
N ALA A 460 -2.97 -5.74 14.19
CA ALA A 460 -2.77 -5.27 12.82
C ALA A 460 -2.39 -6.43 11.88
N SER A 461 -3.32 -6.75 10.99
CA SER A 461 -3.13 -7.60 9.82
C SER A 461 -2.68 -6.76 8.62
N ALA A 462 -2.45 -7.37 7.45
CA ALA A 462 -2.23 -6.64 6.19
C ALA A 462 -3.14 -7.16 5.07
N PHE A 463 -3.66 -6.28 4.21
CA PHE A 463 -4.42 -6.63 3.00
C PHE A 463 -3.67 -6.34 1.68
N LYS A 464 -2.60 -5.52 1.72
CA LYS A 464 -1.65 -5.27 0.62
C LYS A 464 -0.29 -4.82 1.18
N GLY A 465 0.74 -4.72 0.34
CA GLY A 465 1.99 -4.05 0.67
C GLY A 465 2.90 -4.76 1.68
N ALA A 466 2.65 -6.04 1.95
CA ALA A 466 3.39 -6.84 2.94
C ALA A 466 3.99 -8.14 2.39
N THR A 467 3.81 -8.44 1.09
CA THR A 467 4.32 -9.66 0.43
C THR A 467 5.50 -9.41 -0.52
N GLY A 468 5.82 -8.15 -0.85
CA GLY A 468 6.96 -7.80 -1.70
C GLY A 468 7.12 -6.30 -1.97
N VAL A 469 8.37 -5.81 -1.92
CA VAL A 469 8.72 -4.38 -1.98
C VAL A 469 8.39 -3.68 -3.31
N ASN A 470 8.25 -4.43 -4.41
CA ASN A 470 7.94 -3.91 -5.75
C ASN A 470 6.77 -4.70 -6.41
N GLN A 471 5.90 -5.28 -5.59
CA GLN A 471 4.80 -6.11 -6.05
C GLN A 471 3.68 -5.25 -6.65
N SER A 472 3.11 -5.68 -7.78
CA SER A 472 2.08 -4.91 -8.52
C SER A 472 0.69 -5.54 -8.54
N LEU A 473 0.54 -6.79 -8.07
CA LEU A 473 -0.73 -7.52 -7.94
C LEU A 473 -0.77 -8.20 -6.57
N THR A 474 -1.92 -8.15 -5.90
CA THR A 474 -2.05 -8.58 -4.49
C THR A 474 -2.29 -10.08 -4.38
N LEU A 475 -1.59 -10.76 -3.47
CA LEU A 475 -1.76 -12.20 -3.23
C LEU A 475 -2.86 -12.46 -2.18
N ILE A 476 -4.12 -12.43 -2.63
CA ILE A 476 -5.32 -12.47 -1.76
C ILE A 476 -5.26 -13.63 -0.74
N GLY A 477 -4.87 -14.82 -1.16
CA GLY A 477 -4.78 -16.02 -0.31
C GLY A 477 -3.76 -15.92 0.82
N HIS A 478 -2.68 -15.13 0.66
CA HIS A 478 -1.73 -14.83 1.75
C HIS A 478 -2.40 -13.97 2.83
N HIS A 479 -3.01 -12.87 2.40
CA HIS A 479 -3.71 -11.93 3.28
C HIS A 479 -4.90 -12.59 3.99
N LEU A 480 -5.68 -13.41 3.30
CA LEU A 480 -6.75 -14.20 3.89
C LEU A 480 -6.22 -15.15 4.99
N LYS A 481 -5.13 -15.87 4.73
CA LYS A 481 -4.52 -16.77 5.73
C LYS A 481 -4.06 -16.00 6.97
N ASN A 482 -3.37 -14.87 6.80
CA ASN A 482 -2.98 -13.96 7.89
C ASN A 482 -4.19 -13.54 8.75
N HIS A 483 -5.29 -13.12 8.12
CA HIS A 483 -6.53 -12.75 8.83
C HIS A 483 -7.19 -13.93 9.57
N LEU A 484 -7.15 -15.14 8.99
CA LEU A 484 -7.66 -16.35 9.64
C LEU A 484 -6.80 -16.80 10.83
N GLN A 485 -5.49 -16.51 10.86
CA GLN A 485 -4.67 -16.70 12.06
C GLN A 485 -4.98 -15.63 13.12
N TRP A 486 -5.14 -14.36 12.74
CA TRP A 486 -5.53 -13.28 13.66
C TRP A 486 -6.89 -13.53 14.35
N LEU A 487 -7.84 -14.18 13.67
CA LEU A 487 -9.08 -14.67 14.29
C LEU A 487 -8.83 -15.74 15.36
N LYS A 488 -7.83 -16.62 15.19
CA LYS A 488 -7.44 -17.59 16.23
C LYS A 488 -6.74 -16.91 17.41
N VAL A 489 -5.91 -15.89 17.17
CA VAL A 489 -5.33 -15.09 18.27
C VAL A 489 -6.47 -14.43 19.05
N ALA A 490 -7.46 -13.84 18.37
CA ALA A 490 -8.64 -13.26 19.01
C ALA A 490 -9.46 -14.29 19.81
N SER A 491 -9.68 -15.51 19.28
CA SER A 491 -10.48 -16.54 19.97
C SER A 491 -9.78 -17.19 21.17
N ASN A 492 -8.45 -17.16 21.22
CA ASN A 492 -7.65 -17.67 22.33
C ASN A 492 -7.21 -16.55 23.30
N SER A 493 -7.52 -15.29 22.99
CA SER A 493 -7.27 -14.13 23.87
C SER A 493 -8.51 -13.77 24.68
N PRO A 494 -8.38 -13.32 25.94
CA PRO A 494 -9.51 -12.82 26.72
C PRO A 494 -10.21 -11.64 26.04
N ALA A 495 -11.50 -11.79 25.78
CA ALA A 495 -12.29 -10.89 24.93
C ALA A 495 -12.48 -9.46 25.48
N ASP A 496 -12.12 -9.21 26.74
CA ASP A 496 -12.10 -7.88 27.35
C ASP A 496 -10.89 -7.02 26.88
N VAL A 497 -9.82 -7.66 26.39
CA VAL A 497 -8.51 -7.04 26.15
C VAL A 497 -8.41 -6.43 24.74
N LEU A 498 -9.03 -7.06 23.75
CA LEU A 498 -8.97 -6.64 22.35
C LEU A 498 -9.94 -5.47 22.08
N GLU A 499 -9.41 -4.31 21.71
CA GLU A 499 -10.23 -3.13 21.36
C GLU A 499 -10.61 -3.11 19.87
N GLY A 500 -9.79 -3.69 18.99
CA GLY A 500 -10.06 -3.83 17.57
C GLY A 500 -8.88 -4.36 16.75
N ILE A 501 -9.10 -4.48 15.43
CA ILE A 501 -8.06 -4.81 14.45
C ILE A 501 -8.01 -3.74 13.36
N ALA A 502 -6.79 -3.37 12.94
CA ALA A 502 -6.52 -2.59 11.74
C ALA A 502 -6.07 -3.51 10.60
N LEU A 503 -6.62 -3.31 9.41
CA LEU A 503 -6.19 -3.98 8.19
C LEU A 503 -5.20 -3.06 7.49
N THR A 504 -3.89 -3.30 7.65
CA THR A 504 -2.84 -2.43 7.08
C THR A 504 -2.75 -2.55 5.57
N GLY A 505 -2.48 -1.43 4.90
CA GLY A 505 -2.54 -1.31 3.44
C GLY A 505 -1.38 -0.51 2.88
N TRP A 506 -0.15 -0.82 3.31
CA TRP A 506 1.07 -0.08 2.99
C TRP A 506 1.24 0.19 1.50
N GLN A 507 1.69 1.40 1.17
CA GLN A 507 1.82 1.94 -0.19
C GLN A 507 3.26 1.88 -0.70
N ARG A 508 4.22 1.89 0.22
CA ARG A 508 5.64 1.56 0.04
C ARG A 508 6.24 1.17 1.41
N TYR A 509 7.40 0.52 1.44
CA TYR A 509 8.04 0.08 2.71
C TYR A 509 8.71 1.24 3.45
N ASP A 510 9.36 2.15 2.70
CA ASP A 510 9.99 3.38 3.20
C ASP A 510 10.03 4.46 2.10
N HIS A 511 10.47 5.69 2.44
CA HIS A 511 10.55 6.84 1.52
C HIS A 511 11.61 6.74 0.40
N PHE A 512 12.41 5.67 0.38
CA PHE A 512 13.38 5.35 -0.67
C PHE A 512 12.88 4.20 -1.58
N SER A 513 12.07 3.29 -1.04
CA SER A 513 11.47 2.16 -1.77
C SER A 513 10.42 2.61 -2.80
N VAL A 514 10.24 1.80 -3.83
CA VAL A 514 9.22 2.00 -4.88
C VAL A 514 7.81 1.68 -4.37
N LEU A 515 6.80 2.03 -5.16
CA LEU A 515 5.41 1.63 -4.91
C LEU A 515 5.22 0.11 -4.99
N CYS A 516 4.51 -0.45 -4.01
CA CYS A 516 3.94 -1.79 -4.04
C CYS A 516 2.50 -1.74 -4.60
N GLU A 517 1.58 -2.61 -4.16
CA GLU A 517 0.28 -2.72 -4.81
C GLU A 517 -0.57 -1.47 -4.59
N LEU A 518 -1.09 -0.90 -5.68
CA LEU A 518 -1.95 0.28 -5.63
C LEU A 518 -3.30 -0.06 -4.96
N LEU A 519 -3.85 0.86 -4.16
CA LEU A 519 -5.13 0.67 -3.46
C LEU A 519 -6.28 0.11 -4.35
N PRO A 520 -6.52 0.59 -5.60
CA PRO A 520 -7.52 0.01 -6.50
C PRO A 520 -7.32 -1.48 -6.81
N VAL A 521 -6.07 -1.90 -7.00
CA VAL A 521 -5.70 -3.29 -7.31
C VAL A 521 -5.96 -4.21 -6.12
N ALA A 522 -5.83 -3.67 -4.90
CA ALA A 522 -5.99 -4.41 -3.65
C ALA A 522 -7.43 -4.45 -3.10
N ILE A 523 -8.40 -3.75 -3.71
CA ILE A 523 -9.80 -3.75 -3.22
C ILE A 523 -10.39 -5.17 -3.07
N PRO A 524 -10.16 -6.15 -3.98
CA PRO A 524 -10.64 -7.51 -3.76
C PRO A 524 -9.99 -8.20 -2.55
N SER A 525 -8.70 -7.98 -2.31
CA SER A 525 -8.00 -8.49 -1.11
C SER A 525 -8.61 -7.91 0.16
N LEU A 526 -8.80 -6.58 0.20
CA LEU A 526 -9.45 -5.87 1.30
C LEU A 526 -10.88 -6.39 1.57
N ALA A 527 -11.64 -6.66 0.51
CA ALA A 527 -13.00 -7.17 0.61
C ALA A 527 -13.07 -8.59 1.20
N VAL A 528 -12.18 -9.49 0.76
CA VAL A 528 -12.01 -10.83 1.33
C VAL A 528 -11.64 -10.74 2.81
N CYS A 529 -10.66 -9.92 3.15
CA CYS A 529 -10.15 -9.75 4.51
C CYS A 529 -11.19 -9.13 5.47
N LEU A 530 -11.90 -8.07 5.05
CA LEU A 530 -12.99 -7.47 5.84
C LEU A 530 -14.13 -8.45 6.08
N GLN A 531 -14.56 -9.20 5.05
CA GLN A 531 -15.63 -10.17 5.21
C GLN A 531 -15.19 -11.39 6.04
N ALA A 532 -13.93 -11.83 5.95
CA ALA A 532 -13.39 -12.86 6.83
C ALA A 532 -13.47 -12.44 8.30
N LEU A 533 -13.02 -11.23 8.63
CA LEU A 533 -13.12 -10.68 9.99
C LEU A 533 -14.56 -10.47 10.46
N LYS A 534 -15.44 -9.98 9.57
CA LYS A 534 -16.84 -9.68 9.90
C LYS A 534 -17.64 -10.93 10.29
N ASN A 535 -17.34 -12.07 9.67
CA ASN A 535 -18.10 -13.31 9.82
C ASN A 535 -17.36 -14.40 10.64
N GLY A 536 -16.26 -14.05 11.32
CA GLY A 536 -15.47 -14.98 12.13
C GLY A 536 -14.74 -16.08 11.34
N GLY A 537 -14.60 -15.93 10.02
CA GLY A 537 -14.05 -16.93 9.11
C GLY A 537 -14.44 -16.66 7.66
N TYR A 538 -13.97 -17.50 6.73
CA TYR A 538 -14.24 -17.38 5.29
C TYR A 538 -14.76 -18.69 4.72
N SER A 539 -15.77 -18.62 3.84
CA SER A 539 -16.47 -19.77 3.25
C SER A 539 -17.10 -19.36 1.91
N GLU A 540 -17.58 -20.33 1.11
CA GLU A 540 -18.07 -20.04 -0.24
C GLU A 540 -19.23 -19.03 -0.26
N LYS A 541 -20.18 -19.13 0.69
CA LYS A 541 -21.25 -18.13 0.87
C LYS A 541 -20.73 -16.71 1.14
N ILE A 542 -19.56 -16.59 1.77
CA ILE A 542 -18.91 -15.30 2.05
C ILE A 542 -18.20 -14.81 0.77
N LYS A 543 -17.58 -15.71 -0.01
CA LYS A 543 -17.02 -15.43 -1.34
C LYS A 543 -18.10 -14.94 -2.32
N GLU A 544 -19.24 -15.63 -2.42
CA GLU A 544 -20.42 -15.20 -3.21
C GLU A 544 -20.86 -13.77 -2.84
N ASN A 545 -20.81 -13.43 -1.55
CA ASN A 545 -21.15 -12.09 -1.07
C ASN A 545 -20.07 -11.03 -1.39
N VAL A 546 -18.78 -11.39 -1.37
CA VAL A 546 -17.69 -10.52 -1.86
C VAL A 546 -17.85 -10.28 -3.37
N GLU A 547 -18.01 -11.35 -4.15
CA GLU A 547 -18.24 -11.30 -5.61
C GLU A 547 -19.42 -10.38 -5.95
N LYS A 548 -20.55 -10.53 -5.24
CA LYS A 548 -21.71 -9.64 -5.38
C LYS A 548 -21.43 -8.18 -4.99
N LEU A 549 -20.68 -7.91 -3.93
CA LEU A 549 -20.37 -6.54 -3.47
C LEU A 549 -19.35 -5.83 -4.37
N LEU A 550 -18.46 -6.57 -5.03
CA LEU A 550 -17.51 -6.07 -6.02
C LEU A 550 -18.08 -6.06 -7.45
N GLY A 551 -19.21 -6.75 -7.68
CA GLY A 551 -19.76 -7.02 -9.01
C GLY A 551 -18.81 -7.84 -9.89
N MET A 552 -18.09 -8.78 -9.31
CA MET A 552 -17.16 -9.69 -10.00
C MET A 552 -17.83 -11.06 -10.23
N SER A 553 -17.53 -11.71 -11.35
CA SER A 553 -18.14 -13.01 -11.71
C SER A 553 -17.39 -14.25 -11.21
N ASN A 554 -16.14 -14.09 -10.75
CA ASN A 554 -15.32 -15.12 -10.10
C ASN A 554 -14.15 -14.46 -9.36
N LEU A 555 -13.94 -14.84 -8.11
CA LEU A 555 -12.86 -14.34 -7.26
C LEU A 555 -11.87 -15.47 -6.90
N GLU A 556 -10.75 -15.54 -7.62
CA GLU A 556 -9.64 -16.42 -7.27
C GLU A 556 -8.85 -15.85 -6.07
N THR A 557 -8.55 -16.68 -5.07
CA THR A 557 -7.73 -16.28 -3.91
C THR A 557 -6.28 -16.75 -4.00
N GLU A 558 -6.06 -17.95 -4.55
CA GLU A 558 -4.75 -18.62 -4.54
C GLU A 558 -3.84 -18.24 -5.73
N THR A 559 -4.27 -17.30 -6.57
CA THR A 559 -3.54 -16.85 -7.76
C THR A 559 -3.42 -15.32 -7.80
N PHE A 560 -2.55 -14.80 -8.66
CA PHE A 560 -2.54 -13.38 -9.06
C PHE A 560 -3.52 -13.08 -10.21
N MET A 561 -4.33 -14.06 -10.63
CA MET A 561 -5.17 -13.95 -11.81
C MET A 561 -6.60 -13.60 -11.40
N SER A 562 -7.12 -12.50 -11.95
CA SER A 562 -8.56 -12.31 -12.03
C SER A 562 -8.91 -11.92 -13.46
N THR A 563 -9.56 -12.84 -14.15
CA THR A 563 -10.13 -12.61 -15.49
C THR A 563 -11.53 -12.01 -15.44
N SER A 564 -12.11 -11.86 -14.24
CA SER A 564 -13.43 -11.27 -14.05
C SER A 564 -13.34 -9.75 -13.99
N LEU A 565 -14.28 -9.08 -14.68
CA LEU A 565 -14.46 -7.64 -14.58
C LEU A 565 -15.27 -7.34 -13.31
N GLY A 566 -14.79 -6.41 -12.50
CA GLY A 566 -15.52 -5.87 -11.34
C GLY A 566 -16.19 -4.53 -11.64
N THR A 567 -17.13 -4.12 -10.80
CA THR A 567 -17.84 -2.83 -10.88
C THR A 567 -17.51 -1.88 -9.72
N PHE A 568 -16.60 -2.27 -8.82
CA PHE A 568 -16.11 -1.43 -7.73
C PHE A 568 -15.24 -0.26 -8.25
N PRO A 569 -15.11 0.86 -7.50
CA PRO A 569 -14.29 2.00 -7.90
C PRO A 569 -12.85 1.59 -8.19
N GLY A 570 -12.34 1.92 -9.39
CA GLY A 570 -10.98 1.58 -9.83
C GLY A 570 -10.78 0.14 -10.31
N SER A 571 -11.84 -0.65 -10.54
CA SER A 571 -11.74 -2.02 -11.08
C SER A 571 -11.04 -2.08 -12.45
N ASN A 572 -11.17 -1.04 -13.27
CA ASN A 572 -10.45 -0.88 -14.54
C ASN A 572 -8.92 -0.86 -14.35
N ILE A 573 -8.42 -0.24 -13.27
CA ILE A 573 -6.99 -0.24 -12.93
C ILE A 573 -6.54 -1.66 -12.59
N LEU A 574 -7.32 -2.45 -11.83
CA LEU A 574 -7.02 -3.87 -11.58
C LEU A 574 -6.90 -4.65 -12.89
N THR A 575 -7.86 -4.51 -13.80
CA THR A 575 -7.82 -5.21 -15.11
C THR A 575 -6.59 -4.82 -15.92
N LEU A 576 -6.31 -3.52 -16.05
CA LEU A 576 -5.21 -3.01 -16.88
C LEU A 576 -3.82 -3.29 -16.27
N VAL A 577 -3.67 -3.20 -14.95
CA VAL A 577 -2.44 -3.62 -14.24
C VAL A 577 -2.22 -5.13 -14.37
N THR A 578 -3.27 -5.95 -14.27
CA THR A 578 -3.19 -7.40 -14.54
C THR A 578 -2.75 -7.67 -15.98
N GLN A 579 -3.28 -6.92 -16.94
CA GLN A 579 -2.91 -7.02 -18.35
C GLN A 579 -1.44 -6.67 -18.61
N VAL A 580 -0.93 -5.59 -18.01
CA VAL A 580 0.48 -5.22 -18.05
C VAL A 580 1.35 -6.29 -17.38
N SER A 581 1.12 -6.56 -16.09
CA SER A 581 2.07 -7.33 -15.28
C SER A 581 2.08 -8.82 -15.58
N PHE A 582 0.95 -9.43 -15.98
CA PHE A 582 0.88 -10.87 -16.23
C PHE A 582 0.99 -11.22 -17.72
N TYR A 583 0.13 -10.65 -18.58
CA TYR A 583 0.08 -11.04 -19.99
C TYR A 583 1.11 -10.31 -20.86
N LEU A 584 1.21 -8.98 -20.78
CA LEU A 584 2.03 -8.17 -21.69
C LEU A 584 3.54 -8.26 -21.39
N LYS A 585 3.96 -8.21 -20.11
CA LYS A 585 5.37 -8.44 -19.73
C LYS A 585 5.85 -9.84 -20.16
N SER A 586 5.04 -10.87 -19.92
CA SER A 586 5.35 -12.25 -20.35
C SER A 586 5.48 -12.37 -21.87
N SER A 587 4.55 -11.77 -22.62
CA SER A 587 4.59 -11.75 -24.10
C SER A 587 5.85 -11.08 -24.66
N VAL A 588 6.36 -10.02 -24.01
CA VAL A 588 7.62 -9.37 -24.41
C VAL A 588 8.81 -10.29 -24.16
N ASN A 589 8.89 -10.94 -23.00
CA ASN A 589 9.99 -11.85 -22.70
C ASN A 589 9.98 -13.07 -23.63
N GLU A 590 8.80 -13.63 -23.95
CA GLU A 590 8.66 -14.72 -24.91
C GLU A 590 9.14 -14.29 -26.32
N LEU A 591 8.74 -13.11 -26.79
CA LEU A 591 9.16 -12.58 -28.09
C LEU A 591 10.66 -12.24 -28.15
N LEU A 592 11.24 -11.69 -27.08
CA LEU A 592 12.61 -11.16 -27.12
C LEU A 592 13.69 -12.15 -26.66
N GLU A 593 13.36 -13.05 -25.73
CA GLU A 593 14.33 -13.93 -25.06
C GLU A 593 14.16 -15.41 -25.44
N ARG A 594 13.00 -15.82 -25.98
CA ARG A 594 12.68 -17.21 -26.32
C ARG A 594 12.38 -17.47 -27.79
N ASN A 595 11.83 -16.49 -28.53
CA ASN A 595 11.61 -16.63 -29.96
C ASN A 595 12.94 -16.84 -30.71
N ARG A 596 13.13 -18.06 -31.24
CA ARG A 596 14.35 -18.50 -31.95
C ARG A 596 14.75 -17.60 -33.13
N TYR A 597 13.80 -16.92 -33.77
CA TYR A 597 14.07 -16.04 -34.90
C TYR A 597 14.68 -14.72 -34.43
N VAL A 598 14.17 -14.16 -33.33
CA VAL A 598 14.72 -12.96 -32.69
C VAL A 598 16.10 -13.27 -32.07
N THR A 599 16.21 -14.33 -31.27
CA THR A 599 17.47 -14.65 -30.57
C THR A 599 18.56 -15.19 -31.50
N GLY A 600 18.22 -15.90 -32.58
CA GLY A 600 19.16 -16.42 -33.56
C GLY A 600 19.52 -15.44 -34.68
N TRP A 601 18.52 -14.92 -35.39
CA TRP A 601 18.70 -14.15 -36.65
C TRP A 601 18.49 -12.64 -36.51
N PHE A 602 18.00 -12.17 -35.35
CA PHE A 602 17.89 -10.74 -35.05
C PHE A 602 18.50 -10.35 -33.69
N SER A 603 19.51 -11.12 -33.27
CA SER A 603 20.23 -10.93 -32.01
C SER A 603 20.94 -9.55 -31.92
N PRO A 604 21.45 -9.14 -30.75
CA PRO A 604 22.19 -7.88 -30.60
C PRO A 604 23.37 -7.70 -31.57
N TYR A 605 23.97 -8.79 -32.06
CA TYR A 605 25.00 -8.75 -33.12
C TYR A 605 24.45 -8.22 -34.45
N HIS A 606 23.24 -8.65 -34.81
CA HIS A 606 22.51 -8.35 -36.05
C HIS A 606 21.91 -6.94 -35.99
N ARG A 607 21.17 -6.62 -34.92
CA ARG A 607 20.63 -5.28 -34.63
C ARG A 607 21.70 -4.20 -34.75
N LYS A 608 22.85 -4.37 -34.07
CA LYS A 608 23.99 -3.43 -34.10
C LYS A 608 24.57 -3.19 -35.50
N ARG A 609 24.37 -4.12 -36.45
CA ARG A 609 24.84 -4.01 -37.84
C ARG A 609 23.75 -3.66 -38.83
N LYS A 610 22.49 -3.53 -38.39
CA LYS A 610 21.30 -3.37 -39.26
C LYS A 610 21.14 -4.51 -40.27
N ILE A 611 21.50 -5.74 -39.87
CA ILE A 611 21.36 -6.95 -40.69
C ILE A 611 20.12 -7.71 -40.20
N ILE A 612 19.29 -8.15 -41.14
CA ILE A 612 18.18 -9.10 -40.93
C ILE A 612 18.21 -10.11 -42.09
N HIS A 613 17.68 -11.32 -41.89
CA HIS A 613 17.46 -12.26 -42.99
C HIS A 613 16.02 -12.09 -43.51
N PRO A 614 15.77 -11.65 -44.77
CA PRO A 614 14.45 -11.26 -45.24
C PRO A 614 13.34 -12.30 -45.01
N ILE A 615 13.60 -13.58 -45.31
CA ILE A 615 12.63 -14.67 -45.06
C ILE A 615 12.29 -14.80 -43.56
N ILE A 616 13.29 -14.68 -42.67
CA ILE A 616 13.11 -14.90 -41.23
C ILE A 616 12.35 -13.75 -40.54
N MET A 617 12.46 -12.53 -41.07
CA MET A 617 11.69 -11.36 -40.63
C MET A 617 10.18 -11.66 -40.57
N HIS A 618 9.64 -12.35 -41.58
CA HIS A 618 8.21 -12.63 -41.67
C HIS A 618 7.68 -13.53 -40.52
N HIS A 619 8.55 -14.25 -39.82
CA HIS A 619 8.18 -15.11 -38.69
C HIS A 619 8.07 -14.39 -37.32
N PHE A 620 8.38 -13.09 -37.24
CA PHE A 620 8.25 -12.34 -35.97
C PHE A 620 7.87 -10.86 -36.13
N HIS A 621 8.07 -10.25 -37.31
CA HIS A 621 7.68 -8.85 -37.56
C HIS A 621 6.20 -8.58 -37.26
N PRO A 622 5.22 -9.39 -37.71
CA PRO A 622 3.80 -9.13 -37.43
C PRO A 622 3.50 -9.16 -35.92
N ASP A 623 4.08 -10.12 -35.20
CA ASP A 623 3.88 -10.30 -33.76
C ASP A 623 4.51 -9.16 -32.96
N ALA A 624 5.71 -8.69 -33.35
CA ALA A 624 6.38 -7.57 -32.71
C ALA A 624 5.59 -6.27 -32.84
N VAL A 625 5.11 -5.95 -34.05
CA VAL A 625 4.29 -4.74 -34.31
C VAL A 625 2.91 -4.86 -33.66
N SER A 626 2.29 -6.04 -33.67
CA SER A 626 1.02 -6.33 -33.00
C SER A 626 1.12 -6.18 -31.48
N LEU A 627 2.19 -6.73 -30.88
CA LEU A 627 2.44 -6.63 -29.44
C LEU A 627 2.72 -5.18 -29.02
N LEU A 628 3.51 -4.43 -29.82
CA LEU A 628 3.78 -3.02 -29.55
C LEU A 628 2.51 -2.17 -29.63
N SER A 629 1.66 -2.43 -30.63
CA SER A 629 0.37 -1.75 -30.77
C SER A 629 -0.56 -2.03 -29.58
N LYS A 630 -0.61 -3.28 -29.10
CA LYS A 630 -1.37 -3.67 -27.90
C LYS A 630 -0.83 -3.01 -26.63
N TRP A 631 0.49 -2.96 -26.45
CA TRP A 631 1.12 -2.23 -25.34
C TRP A 631 0.72 -0.75 -25.35
N ASN A 632 0.85 -0.07 -26.49
CA ASN A 632 0.58 1.36 -26.58
C ASN A 632 -0.89 1.71 -26.26
N ALA A 633 -1.85 0.88 -26.67
CA ALA A 633 -3.26 1.05 -26.29
C ALA A 633 -3.46 0.87 -24.77
N VAL A 634 -3.01 -0.25 -24.21
CA VAL A 634 -3.17 -0.56 -22.77
C VAL A 634 -2.50 0.47 -21.87
N VAL A 635 -1.36 1.03 -22.28
CA VAL A 635 -0.67 2.10 -21.53
C VAL A 635 -1.44 3.43 -21.57
N GLN A 636 -2.07 3.78 -22.69
CA GLN A 636 -2.93 4.97 -22.78
C GLN A 636 -4.16 4.83 -21.88
N ASP A 637 -4.86 3.69 -21.94
CA ASP A 637 -6.03 3.40 -21.10
C ASP A 637 -5.65 3.36 -19.61
N LEU A 638 -4.51 2.74 -19.26
CA LEU A 638 -4.03 2.66 -17.89
C LEU A 638 -3.61 4.02 -17.34
N GLN A 639 -2.93 4.87 -18.13
CA GLN A 639 -2.60 6.22 -17.71
C GLN A 639 -3.88 7.05 -17.46
N ALA A 640 -4.83 7.01 -18.39
CA ALA A 640 -6.10 7.74 -18.26
C ALA A 640 -6.92 7.29 -17.04
N ALA A 641 -6.93 5.98 -16.74
CA ALA A 641 -7.58 5.41 -15.56
C ALA A 641 -6.86 5.81 -14.25
N MET A 642 -5.53 5.69 -14.21
CA MET A 642 -4.74 6.04 -13.02
C MET A 642 -4.77 7.54 -12.71
N GLU A 643 -4.84 8.42 -13.70
CA GLU A 643 -4.94 9.88 -13.49
C GLU A 643 -6.27 10.30 -12.84
N GLN A 644 -7.34 9.50 -12.94
CA GLN A 644 -8.59 9.73 -12.18
C GLN A 644 -8.45 9.42 -10.69
N VAL A 645 -7.54 8.52 -10.31
CA VAL A 645 -7.37 8.05 -8.93
C VAL A 645 -6.19 8.72 -8.24
N PHE A 646 -5.10 9.02 -8.96
CA PHE A 646 -3.83 9.47 -8.39
C PHE A 646 -3.35 10.79 -9.02
N HIS A 647 -2.39 11.43 -8.37
CA HIS A 647 -1.68 12.60 -8.90
C HIS A 647 -0.61 12.16 -9.91
N LYS A 648 -0.32 13.02 -10.90
CA LYS A 648 0.49 12.67 -12.08
C LYS A 648 1.86 12.05 -11.75
N CYS A 649 2.53 12.54 -10.70
CA CYS A 649 3.82 12.00 -10.25
C CYS A 649 3.76 10.53 -9.78
N THR A 650 2.65 10.10 -9.19
CA THR A 650 2.42 8.71 -8.79
C THR A 650 2.20 7.81 -10.01
N VAL A 651 1.54 8.35 -11.04
CA VAL A 651 1.37 7.66 -12.33
C VAL A 651 2.70 7.56 -13.08
N GLU A 652 3.49 8.63 -13.09
CA GLU A 652 4.85 8.66 -13.64
C GLU A 652 5.77 7.64 -12.96
N GLU A 653 5.86 7.65 -11.61
CA GLU A 653 6.65 6.68 -10.84
C GLU A 653 6.24 5.23 -11.16
N TRP A 654 4.94 4.92 -11.11
CA TRP A 654 4.46 3.57 -11.34
C TRP A 654 4.72 3.09 -12.78
N MET A 655 4.56 3.97 -13.78
CA MET A 655 4.83 3.67 -15.19
C MET A 655 6.33 3.49 -15.46
N GLU A 656 7.20 4.27 -14.81
CA GLU A 656 8.66 4.13 -14.92
C GLU A 656 9.18 2.79 -14.39
N GLU A 657 8.62 2.27 -13.30
CA GLU A 657 8.99 0.96 -12.76
C GLU A 657 8.27 -0.21 -13.47
N ASN A 658 6.98 -0.09 -13.79
CA ASN A 658 6.16 -1.23 -14.23
C ASN A 658 5.90 -1.33 -15.74
N VAL A 659 6.03 -0.26 -16.51
CA VAL A 659 5.64 -0.21 -17.94
C VAL A 659 6.83 0.05 -18.84
N HIS A 660 7.57 1.13 -18.60
CA HIS A 660 8.68 1.57 -19.44
C HIS A 660 9.78 0.50 -19.66
N PRO A 661 10.20 -0.32 -18.66
CA PRO A 661 11.33 -1.24 -18.84
C PRO A 661 11.07 -2.40 -19.82
N SER A 662 9.79 -2.78 -20.03
CA SER A 662 9.39 -3.76 -21.05
C SER A 662 9.03 -3.09 -22.36
N LEU A 663 8.31 -1.96 -22.31
CA LEU A 663 7.91 -1.22 -23.51
C LEU A 663 9.12 -0.69 -24.30
N GLN A 664 10.13 -0.13 -23.63
CA GLN A 664 11.33 0.39 -24.30
C GLN A 664 12.12 -0.73 -25.00
N LYS A 665 12.31 -1.90 -24.36
CA LYS A 665 12.96 -3.07 -24.99
C LYS A 665 12.23 -3.51 -26.26
N LEU A 666 10.90 -3.52 -26.24
CA LEU A 666 10.08 -3.87 -27.40
C LEU A 666 10.19 -2.81 -28.51
N GLN A 667 10.06 -1.53 -28.17
CA GLN A 667 10.18 -0.41 -29.10
C GLN A 667 11.57 -0.40 -29.77
N GLU A 668 12.66 -0.58 -29.01
CA GLU A 668 14.01 -0.66 -29.58
C GLU A 668 14.17 -1.77 -30.62
N VAL A 669 13.53 -2.93 -30.39
CA VAL A 669 13.60 -4.08 -31.30
C VAL A 669 12.80 -3.82 -32.57
N VAL A 670 11.62 -3.20 -32.47
CA VAL A 670 10.84 -2.77 -33.65
C VAL A 670 11.59 -1.68 -34.41
N ASP A 671 12.12 -0.66 -33.72
CA ASP A 671 12.91 0.41 -34.32
C ASP A 671 14.16 -0.12 -35.05
N ASP A 672 14.89 -1.07 -34.45
CA ASP A 672 16.06 -1.67 -35.10
C ASP A 672 15.68 -2.55 -36.29
N LEU A 673 14.52 -3.20 -36.26
CA LEU A 673 14.00 -3.99 -37.37
C LEU A 673 13.68 -3.06 -38.55
N ASP A 674 13.00 -1.95 -38.27
CA ASP A 674 12.75 -0.84 -39.19
C ASP A 674 14.05 -0.30 -39.81
N LYS A 675 15.10 -0.09 -38.99
CA LYS A 675 16.43 0.36 -39.43
C LYS A 675 17.17 -0.69 -40.27
N ALA A 676 16.90 -1.98 -40.08
CA ALA A 676 17.49 -3.07 -40.85
C ALA A 676 16.81 -3.24 -42.21
N ILE A 677 15.48 -3.16 -42.26
CA ILE A 677 14.71 -3.14 -43.51
C ILE A 677 15.14 -1.94 -44.38
N LYS A 678 15.23 -0.75 -43.78
CA LYS A 678 15.71 0.50 -44.42
C LYS A 678 17.22 0.53 -44.72
N ALA A 679 17.93 -0.58 -44.53
CA ALA A 679 19.33 -0.76 -44.91
C ALA A 679 19.54 -1.91 -45.92
N GLN A 680 18.47 -2.57 -46.35
CA GLN A 680 18.45 -3.62 -47.38
C GLN A 680 17.68 -3.21 -48.64
N ASN A 681 16.82 -2.19 -48.52
CA ASN A 681 16.25 -1.41 -49.61
C ASN A 681 17.10 -0.16 -49.88
#